data_AF-A0A2D8RTC9-F1
#
_entry.id   AF-A0A2D8RTC9-F1
#
_cell.length_a   1.000
_cell.length_b   1.000
_cell.length_c   1.000
_cell.angle_alpha   90.00
_cell.angle_beta   90.00
_cell.angle_gamma   90.00
#
_symmetry.space_group_name_H-M   'P 1'
#
loop_
_entity.id
_entity.type
_entity.pdbx_description
1 polymer ?
#
loop_
_entity_poly.entity_id
_entity_poly.type
_entity_poly.pdbx_seq_one_letter_code
_entity_poly.pdbx_strand_id
1 'polypeptide(L)'
;MSIPPSQYASAEARDRLAERRRITAVLGPTNTGKTHLAIERMMAHETGMIGLPLRLLAREVYDRVVRVKGTRNVALITGEEKILPASARYFICTVEAMPLEREVDFLAVDEIQLAADRERGHTFTDRLLRARGHSETMMLGSETARGLIQKLLPETHFINRPRFSELSWTGSKKITRLPRRSAVVAFSADQVYAIAELIRRQRGGAAVVMGALSPRTRNAQVALYQSGEVDFLVATDAIGMGLNMDVDHVAFASTGKFDGRQHRPLQVSELAQIAGRAGRYMNDGTFGVTGDATVPSEETISRIENHQFEPERVFQWRNPHLDFSSVAALMRSLEISPGRSGLAKAQVGDDLEALTRMVRDPDVSGCLRSPMAIKRLWEVAQVPDFRKTLASEHAALLTRLFLFLMDPSKESGGCIPDDWLGRQMQRLDRADGDIDILAARLAHIRTWTYVANRVDWLHNPAHWQERTRAIEDKLSDALHERLTQRFIDRRTSILMKRLRQNEELMTAVNGDGEVLVEGEYVGRLQGFVFVPDPRAEGEQGRILRNAASQALAGEISERAQRLVMAPDADISLSEHGRILWAGHPVAELKGSDNILLPRVELVAGEELNGSARENVQTRLDAWLKMHIANVLAPLIALRDATDVEGLARGIAFRLVENLGTLARETVSEDVRALDQAARGQLRKHGVRFGAYSIFMPALLKPASARLRLTLWALHRATAEQEPFESLPAPPTPGLTSVPADQAAPEGFYEAVGFRVCGTRAVRIDMLERVADLIRPIIAARTYNGGFTVTPDMMSLVGCSGEEFSSLLRGLGYRSQIERVKPPKVEEPKPAEPKTAETKTEEPQPETHTPGMVEEAVEAVPQDEISASDIMAPEGQSPAGEEAETPPDEASAVTSALAPEANLPGEQQALAKTTPDSGAPEQPPAEDTPTEVEMEIWRPQRRRHGGRKEGAERTKSPRRDKRKQSGEQQAHGEKKPPRRGERGPRPQQKPDRKPREREPDPDSPFAALAVLKERVRGNDS
;
A
#
# COMPACT_ATOMS: atom_id res chain seq x y z
N MET A 1 -59.52 -18.07 2.10
CA MET A 1 -60.62 -18.62 1.28
C MET A 1 -60.30 -20.07 0.96
N SER A 2 -61.17 -20.99 1.35
CA SER A 2 -61.07 -22.40 0.97
C SER A 2 -61.79 -22.62 -0.37
N ILE A 3 -61.19 -23.39 -1.28
CA ILE A 3 -61.79 -23.72 -2.57
C ILE A 3 -62.76 -24.91 -2.37
N PRO A 4 -63.97 -24.91 -2.96
CA PRO A 4 -64.91 -26.02 -2.80
C PRO A 4 -64.36 -27.33 -3.40
N PRO A 5 -64.68 -28.52 -2.84
CA PRO A 5 -64.03 -29.78 -3.25
C PRO A 5 -64.34 -30.28 -4.67
N SER A 6 -65.27 -29.66 -5.38
CA SER A 6 -65.86 -30.16 -6.63
C SER A 6 -65.03 -29.92 -7.90
N GLN A 7 -63.76 -29.50 -7.78
CA GLN A 7 -62.84 -29.28 -8.91
C GLN A 7 -61.55 -30.11 -8.83
N TYR A 8 -61.41 -30.99 -7.84
CA TYR A 8 -60.22 -31.82 -7.70
C TYR A 8 -60.26 -33.06 -8.60
N ALA A 9 -59.50 -33.05 -9.69
CA ALA A 9 -59.23 -34.25 -10.48
C ALA A 9 -58.46 -35.27 -9.62
N SER A 10 -59.00 -36.48 -9.46
CA SER A 10 -58.34 -37.54 -8.67
C SER A 10 -56.98 -37.92 -9.25
N ALA A 11 -56.10 -38.53 -8.44
CA ALA A 11 -54.80 -38.97 -8.90
C ALA A 11 -54.90 -39.98 -10.07
N GLU A 12 -55.93 -40.84 -10.07
CA GLU A 12 -56.26 -41.73 -11.20
C GLU A 12 -56.71 -40.97 -12.46
N ALA A 13 -57.41 -39.85 -12.31
CA ALA A 13 -57.80 -38.99 -13.43
C ALA A 13 -56.57 -38.31 -14.04
N ARG A 14 -55.58 -37.92 -13.22
CA ARG A 14 -54.28 -37.42 -13.67
C ARG A 14 -53.51 -38.49 -14.45
N ASP A 15 -53.47 -39.72 -13.96
CA ASP A 15 -52.84 -40.85 -14.67
C ASP A 15 -53.47 -41.05 -16.07
N ARG A 16 -54.81 -41.06 -16.17
CA ARG A 16 -55.52 -41.18 -17.47
C ARG A 16 -55.33 -39.98 -18.41
N LEU A 17 -55.06 -38.79 -17.88
CA LEU A 17 -54.73 -37.59 -18.66
C LEU A 17 -53.28 -37.65 -19.17
N ALA A 18 -52.38 -38.16 -18.32
CA ALA A 18 -50.95 -38.28 -18.56
C ALA A 18 -50.61 -39.29 -19.68
N GLU A 19 -51.44 -40.30 -19.88
CA GLU A 19 -51.36 -41.31 -20.95
C GLU A 19 -51.78 -40.79 -22.34
N ARG A 20 -52.45 -39.63 -22.43
CA ARG A 20 -53.11 -39.16 -23.66
C ARG A 20 -52.49 -37.92 -24.32
N ARG A 21 -51.44 -37.34 -23.73
CA ARG A 21 -50.87 -36.06 -24.17
C ARG A 21 -49.37 -36.16 -24.42
N ARG A 22 -48.97 -35.74 -25.63
CA ARG A 22 -47.58 -35.72 -26.10
C ARG A 22 -46.73 -34.77 -25.25
N ILE A 23 -45.46 -35.14 -25.09
CA ILE A 23 -44.46 -34.42 -24.31
C ILE A 23 -43.34 -33.99 -25.26
N THR A 24 -42.86 -32.75 -25.13
CA THR A 24 -41.65 -32.26 -25.80
C THR A 24 -40.50 -32.22 -24.80
N ALA A 25 -39.53 -33.11 -24.93
CA ALA A 25 -38.28 -33.04 -24.17
C ALA A 25 -37.27 -32.14 -24.91
N VAL A 26 -36.97 -30.97 -24.35
CA VAL A 26 -35.90 -30.09 -24.86
C VAL A 26 -34.65 -30.34 -24.04
N LEU A 27 -33.65 -30.98 -24.64
CA LEU A 27 -32.48 -31.49 -23.96
C LEU A 27 -31.18 -30.86 -24.50
N GLY A 28 -30.13 -30.84 -23.68
CA GLY A 28 -28.82 -30.30 -24.01
C GLY A 28 -28.04 -29.79 -22.78
N PRO A 29 -26.77 -29.38 -22.93
CA PRO A 29 -25.93 -28.87 -21.83
C PRO A 29 -26.44 -27.55 -21.21
N THR A 30 -25.69 -26.98 -20.26
CA THR A 30 -25.88 -25.60 -19.77
C THR A 30 -25.47 -24.57 -20.83
N ASN A 31 -25.93 -23.31 -20.70
CA ASN A 31 -25.78 -22.23 -21.72
C ASN A 31 -26.37 -22.58 -23.11
N THR A 32 -27.65 -23.00 -23.13
CA THR A 32 -28.38 -23.52 -24.31
C THR A 32 -29.77 -22.89 -24.55
N GLY A 33 -30.18 -21.92 -23.73
CA GLY A 33 -31.44 -21.18 -23.88
C GLY A 33 -32.74 -21.95 -23.59
N LYS A 34 -32.69 -23.22 -23.15
CA LYS A 34 -33.88 -24.08 -22.94
C LYS A 34 -34.97 -23.45 -22.06
N THR A 35 -34.60 -22.95 -20.89
CA THR A 35 -35.53 -22.28 -19.95
C THR A 35 -36.08 -20.97 -20.53
N HIS A 36 -35.28 -20.26 -21.35
CA HIS A 36 -35.71 -19.03 -22.03
C HIS A 36 -36.84 -19.34 -23.02
N LEU A 37 -36.65 -20.34 -23.89
CA LEU A 37 -37.66 -20.84 -24.82
C LEU A 37 -38.94 -21.24 -24.10
N ALA A 38 -38.84 -22.00 -23.00
CA ALA A 38 -40.01 -22.45 -22.26
C ALA A 38 -40.80 -21.29 -21.63
N ILE A 39 -40.12 -20.25 -21.13
CA ILE A 39 -40.78 -19.03 -20.61
C ILE A 39 -41.47 -18.26 -21.74
N GLU A 40 -40.85 -18.15 -22.92
CA GLU A 40 -41.48 -17.51 -24.09
C GLU A 40 -42.72 -18.27 -24.56
N ARG A 41 -42.64 -19.61 -24.70
CA ARG A 41 -43.81 -20.43 -25.04
C ARG A 41 -44.91 -20.31 -23.99
N MET A 42 -44.57 -20.43 -22.70
CA MET A 42 -45.53 -20.23 -21.60
C MET A 42 -46.26 -18.89 -21.69
N MET A 43 -45.56 -17.80 -22.02
CA MET A 43 -46.17 -16.48 -22.17
C MET A 43 -46.98 -16.30 -23.47
N ALA A 44 -46.82 -17.19 -24.46
CA ALA A 44 -47.64 -17.20 -25.68
C ALA A 44 -48.99 -17.91 -25.50
N HIS A 45 -49.12 -18.80 -24.50
CA HIS A 45 -50.39 -19.46 -24.13
C HIS A 45 -51.23 -18.60 -23.15
N GLU A 46 -52.53 -18.87 -23.05
CA GLU A 46 -53.46 -18.12 -22.18
C GLU A 46 -53.22 -18.35 -20.68
N THR A 47 -52.95 -19.60 -20.31
CA THR A 47 -52.56 -20.03 -18.96
C THR A 47 -51.30 -20.89 -19.00
N GLY A 48 -50.52 -20.89 -17.92
CA GLY A 48 -49.26 -21.63 -17.90
C GLY A 48 -48.70 -21.92 -16.51
N MET A 49 -47.91 -22.99 -16.41
CA MET A 49 -47.20 -23.38 -15.19
C MET A 49 -45.77 -23.79 -15.52
N ILE A 50 -44.80 -23.37 -14.70
CA ILE A 50 -43.41 -23.85 -14.79
C ILE A 50 -42.87 -24.26 -13.42
N GLY A 51 -42.41 -25.50 -13.33
CA GLY A 51 -41.69 -26.05 -12.19
C GLY A 51 -40.18 -25.86 -12.36
N LEU A 52 -39.55 -25.16 -11.42
CA LEU A 52 -38.13 -24.83 -11.41
C LEU A 52 -37.44 -25.50 -10.22
N PRO A 53 -36.17 -25.93 -10.33
CA PRO A 53 -35.54 -26.78 -9.30
C PRO A 53 -35.13 -26.04 -8.02
N LEU A 54 -35.20 -24.70 -8.01
CA LEU A 54 -34.70 -23.85 -6.93
C LEU A 54 -35.57 -22.59 -6.76
N ARG A 55 -35.80 -22.17 -5.50
CA ARG A 55 -36.52 -20.94 -5.13
C ARG A 55 -35.96 -19.69 -5.82
N LEU A 56 -34.65 -19.61 -6.02
CA LEU A 56 -33.98 -18.52 -6.73
C LEU A 56 -34.43 -18.39 -8.19
N LEU A 57 -34.45 -19.49 -8.94
CA LEU A 57 -34.96 -19.51 -10.32
C LEU A 57 -36.46 -19.21 -10.35
N ALA A 58 -37.24 -19.76 -9.42
CA ALA A 58 -38.67 -19.44 -9.33
C ALA A 58 -38.91 -17.94 -9.11
N ARG A 59 -38.09 -17.28 -8.29
CA ARG A 59 -38.13 -15.83 -8.08
C ARG A 59 -37.71 -15.04 -9.32
N GLU A 60 -36.57 -15.37 -9.94
CA GLU A 60 -36.08 -14.71 -11.16
C GLU A 60 -37.10 -14.80 -12.32
N VAL A 61 -37.68 -15.98 -12.54
CA VAL A 61 -38.70 -16.20 -13.57
C VAL A 61 -40.01 -15.50 -13.22
N TYR A 62 -40.41 -15.47 -11.94
CA TYR A 62 -41.57 -14.68 -11.50
C TYR A 62 -41.37 -13.19 -11.80
N ASP A 63 -40.25 -12.59 -11.38
CA ASP A 63 -39.99 -11.17 -11.61
C ASP A 63 -39.84 -10.85 -13.12
N ARG A 64 -39.32 -11.78 -13.93
CA ARG A 64 -39.30 -11.65 -15.40
C ARG A 64 -40.72 -11.67 -16.00
N VAL A 65 -41.57 -12.65 -15.64
CA VAL A 65 -42.91 -12.79 -16.21
C VAL A 65 -43.84 -11.67 -15.70
N VAL A 66 -43.68 -11.21 -14.46
CA VAL A 66 -44.41 -10.06 -13.89
C VAL A 66 -44.16 -8.77 -14.68
N ARG A 67 -42.93 -8.52 -15.16
CA ARG A 67 -42.63 -7.36 -16.03
C ARG A 67 -43.38 -7.37 -17.37
N VAL A 68 -43.79 -8.54 -17.85
CA VAL A 68 -44.46 -8.72 -19.16
C VAL A 68 -45.98 -8.87 -19.01
N LYS A 69 -46.46 -9.59 -17.98
CA LYS A 69 -47.87 -9.97 -17.79
C LYS A 69 -48.57 -9.23 -16.63
N GLY A 70 -47.82 -8.50 -15.80
CA GLY A 70 -48.34 -7.74 -14.66
C GLY A 70 -48.60 -8.57 -13.41
N THR A 71 -48.40 -7.96 -12.23
CA THR A 71 -48.47 -8.61 -10.90
C THR A 71 -49.77 -9.37 -10.61
N ARG A 72 -50.91 -8.93 -11.15
CA ARG A 72 -52.22 -9.58 -10.93
C ARG A 72 -52.36 -10.93 -11.65
N ASN A 73 -51.58 -11.18 -12.70
CA ASN A 73 -51.72 -12.35 -13.57
C ASN A 73 -50.72 -13.48 -13.26
N VAL A 74 -49.77 -13.27 -12.35
CA VAL A 74 -48.65 -14.19 -12.07
C VAL A 74 -48.62 -14.57 -10.60
N ALA A 75 -48.47 -15.86 -10.30
CA ALA A 75 -48.27 -16.39 -8.96
C ALA A 75 -46.84 -16.92 -8.78
N LEU A 76 -46.32 -16.80 -7.55
CA LEU A 76 -45.10 -17.46 -7.09
C LEU A 76 -45.47 -18.47 -5.99
N ILE A 77 -45.06 -19.73 -6.12
CA ILE A 77 -45.34 -20.76 -5.11
C ILE A 77 -44.09 -21.61 -4.85
N THR A 78 -43.48 -21.45 -3.68
CA THR A 78 -42.41 -22.32 -3.15
C THR A 78 -42.85 -22.94 -1.81
N GLY A 79 -41.95 -23.61 -1.09
CA GLY A 79 -42.28 -24.13 0.26
C GLY A 79 -42.35 -23.05 1.34
N GLU A 80 -41.72 -21.90 1.09
CA GLU A 80 -41.45 -20.82 2.04
C GLU A 80 -42.08 -19.48 1.64
N GLU A 81 -42.48 -19.32 0.38
CA GLU A 81 -43.00 -18.08 -0.19
C GLU A 81 -44.17 -18.36 -1.14
N LYS A 82 -45.31 -17.70 -0.90
CA LYS A 82 -46.54 -17.92 -1.67
C LYS A 82 -47.24 -16.60 -1.98
N ILE A 83 -47.10 -16.15 -3.23
CA ILE A 83 -47.78 -14.99 -3.80
C ILE A 83 -48.84 -15.53 -4.75
N LEU A 84 -50.13 -15.41 -4.40
CA LEU A 84 -51.23 -15.97 -5.17
C LEU A 84 -52.36 -14.95 -5.37
N PRO A 85 -52.27 -14.11 -6.42
CA PRO A 85 -53.38 -13.25 -6.84
C PRO A 85 -54.62 -14.07 -7.23
N ALA A 86 -55.82 -13.53 -6.95
CA ALA A 86 -57.07 -14.17 -7.31
C ALA A 86 -57.29 -14.36 -8.83
N SER A 87 -56.58 -13.58 -9.66
CA SER A 87 -56.63 -13.60 -11.14
C SER A 87 -55.40 -14.24 -11.79
N ALA A 88 -54.56 -14.97 -11.03
CA ALA A 88 -53.34 -15.57 -11.56
C ALA A 88 -53.61 -16.60 -12.67
N ARG A 89 -53.01 -16.37 -13.85
CA ARG A 89 -53.02 -17.28 -15.01
C ARG A 89 -51.69 -18.01 -15.20
N TYR A 90 -50.59 -17.41 -14.74
CA TYR A 90 -49.24 -17.95 -14.87
C TYR A 90 -48.70 -18.35 -13.50
N PHE A 91 -48.29 -19.60 -13.33
CA PHE A 91 -47.86 -20.18 -12.06
C PHE A 91 -46.38 -20.53 -12.11
N ILE A 92 -45.56 -19.72 -11.42
CA ILE A 92 -44.12 -19.93 -11.30
C ILE A 92 -43.86 -20.61 -9.96
N CYS A 93 -43.28 -21.80 -9.97
CA CYS A 93 -43.20 -22.64 -8.77
C CYS A 93 -41.91 -23.43 -8.67
N THR A 94 -41.55 -23.87 -7.47
CA THR A 94 -40.61 -25.00 -7.35
C THR A 94 -41.28 -26.30 -7.77
N VAL A 95 -40.54 -27.27 -8.31
CA VAL A 95 -41.09 -28.56 -8.79
C VAL A 95 -41.91 -29.28 -7.71
N GLU A 96 -41.46 -29.17 -6.46
CA GLU A 96 -42.16 -29.69 -5.27
C GLU A 96 -43.50 -28.97 -5.03
N ALA A 97 -43.54 -27.65 -5.19
CA ALA A 97 -44.70 -26.81 -4.89
C ALA A 97 -45.67 -26.60 -6.07
N MET A 98 -45.44 -27.26 -7.22
CA MET A 98 -46.33 -27.23 -8.38
C MET A 98 -47.77 -27.64 -8.00
N PRO A 99 -48.77 -26.76 -8.17
CA PRO A 99 -50.15 -27.06 -7.80
C PRO A 99 -50.84 -27.92 -8.86
N LEU A 100 -50.55 -29.23 -8.90
CA LEU A 100 -51.15 -30.18 -9.86
C LEU A 100 -52.68 -30.34 -9.76
N GLU A 101 -53.31 -29.72 -8.77
CA GLU A 101 -54.76 -29.49 -8.70
C GLU A 101 -55.27 -28.51 -9.79
N ARG A 102 -54.38 -27.71 -10.39
CA ARG A 102 -54.70 -26.76 -11.46
C ARG A 102 -54.27 -27.29 -12.81
N GLU A 103 -55.21 -27.30 -13.74
CA GLU A 103 -54.93 -27.48 -15.15
C GLU A 103 -54.54 -26.14 -15.80
N VAL A 104 -53.70 -26.18 -16.83
CA VAL A 104 -53.17 -25.03 -17.59
C VAL A 104 -52.92 -25.43 -19.05
N ASP A 105 -52.87 -24.49 -19.97
CA ASP A 105 -52.61 -24.76 -21.39
C ASP A 105 -51.17 -25.24 -21.62
N PHE A 106 -50.22 -24.55 -20.99
CA PHE A 106 -48.80 -24.87 -21.03
C PHE A 106 -48.27 -25.36 -19.68
N LEU A 107 -47.56 -26.49 -19.67
CA LEU A 107 -46.81 -26.93 -18.49
C LEU A 107 -45.35 -27.22 -18.84
N ALA A 108 -44.42 -26.69 -18.04
CA ALA A 108 -42.99 -27.00 -18.13
C ALA A 108 -42.39 -27.47 -16.80
N VAL A 109 -41.37 -28.32 -16.88
CA VAL A 109 -40.50 -28.72 -15.75
C VAL A 109 -39.04 -28.59 -16.19
N ASP A 110 -38.22 -27.87 -15.41
CA ASP A 110 -36.81 -27.61 -15.72
C ASP A 110 -35.83 -28.51 -14.93
N GLU A 111 -34.62 -28.68 -15.47
CA GLU A 111 -33.56 -29.59 -14.99
C GLU A 111 -34.05 -31.03 -14.71
N ILE A 112 -34.83 -31.61 -15.62
CA ILE A 112 -35.52 -32.91 -15.46
C ILE A 112 -34.60 -34.10 -15.17
N GLN A 113 -33.30 -34.01 -15.47
CA GLN A 113 -32.30 -35.02 -15.07
C GLN A 113 -32.20 -35.19 -13.55
N LEU A 114 -32.64 -34.19 -12.76
CA LEU A 114 -32.79 -34.30 -11.31
C LEU A 114 -33.76 -35.41 -10.88
N ALA A 115 -34.55 -35.99 -11.78
CA ALA A 115 -35.24 -37.26 -11.54
C ALA A 115 -34.31 -38.40 -11.09
N ALA A 116 -33.01 -38.35 -11.41
CA ALA A 116 -31.99 -39.28 -10.91
C ALA A 116 -31.53 -38.99 -9.46
N ASP A 117 -31.75 -37.78 -8.93
CA ASP A 117 -31.26 -37.35 -7.62
C ASP A 117 -31.85 -38.18 -6.47
N ARG A 118 -30.98 -38.63 -5.57
CA ARG A 118 -31.28 -39.60 -4.51
C ARG A 118 -32.26 -39.11 -3.44
N GLU A 119 -32.32 -37.79 -3.22
CA GLU A 119 -33.08 -37.15 -2.16
C GLU A 119 -34.43 -36.64 -2.71
N ARG A 120 -34.37 -35.72 -3.68
CA ARG A 120 -35.52 -34.97 -4.20
C ARG A 120 -36.04 -35.49 -5.55
N GLY A 121 -35.26 -36.29 -6.27
CA GLY A 121 -35.58 -36.72 -7.63
C GLY A 121 -36.89 -37.47 -7.79
N HIS A 122 -37.39 -38.10 -6.73
CA HIS A 122 -38.71 -38.74 -6.70
C HIS A 122 -39.86 -37.78 -7.07
N THR A 123 -39.71 -36.48 -6.78
CA THR A 123 -40.68 -35.44 -7.14
C THR A 123 -40.54 -34.98 -8.58
N PHE A 124 -39.35 -35.02 -9.17
CA PHE A 124 -39.15 -34.75 -10.60
C PHE A 124 -39.72 -35.90 -11.45
N THR A 125 -39.51 -37.15 -11.02
CA THR A 125 -40.13 -38.35 -11.63
C THR A 125 -41.65 -38.33 -11.53
N ASP A 126 -42.21 -37.83 -10.42
CA ASP A 126 -43.64 -37.56 -10.28
C ASP A 126 -44.14 -36.62 -11.39
N ARG A 127 -43.52 -35.44 -11.54
CA ARG A 127 -43.96 -34.46 -12.55
C ARG A 127 -43.73 -34.97 -13.97
N LEU A 128 -42.62 -35.64 -14.25
CA LEU A 128 -42.33 -36.26 -15.55
C LEU A 128 -43.47 -37.22 -15.96
N LEU A 129 -43.83 -38.13 -15.06
CA LEU A 129 -44.83 -39.16 -15.35
C LEU A 129 -46.25 -38.59 -15.40
N ARG A 130 -46.63 -37.65 -14.52
CA ARG A 130 -48.04 -37.28 -14.27
C ARG A 130 -48.44 -35.82 -14.55
N ALA A 131 -47.52 -34.88 -14.71
CA ALA A 131 -47.87 -33.48 -15.00
C ALA A 131 -48.03 -33.22 -16.51
N ARG A 132 -49.12 -32.55 -16.92
CA ARG A 132 -49.41 -32.19 -18.33
C ARG A 132 -50.10 -30.83 -18.41
N GLY A 133 -49.87 -30.10 -19.50
CA GLY A 133 -50.75 -29.01 -19.94
C GLY A 133 -51.93 -29.52 -20.79
N HIS A 134 -52.80 -28.63 -21.25
CA HIS A 134 -53.86 -28.91 -22.24
C HIS A 134 -53.34 -28.86 -23.67
N SER A 135 -52.56 -27.84 -24.02
CA SER A 135 -52.03 -27.60 -25.36
C SER A 135 -50.58 -28.06 -25.51
N GLU A 136 -49.75 -27.86 -24.50
CA GLU A 136 -48.31 -28.14 -24.57
C GLU A 136 -47.74 -28.63 -23.22
N THR A 137 -46.86 -29.63 -23.27
CA THR A 137 -46.07 -30.08 -22.12
C THR A 137 -44.59 -30.14 -22.50
N MET A 138 -43.73 -29.42 -21.78
CA MET A 138 -42.28 -29.39 -22.00
C MET A 138 -41.50 -29.96 -20.81
N MET A 139 -40.52 -30.81 -21.08
CA MET A 139 -39.54 -31.28 -20.09
C MET A 139 -38.17 -30.77 -20.53
N LEU A 140 -37.48 -30.00 -19.68
CA LEU A 140 -36.20 -29.36 -20.03
C LEU A 140 -35.07 -30.01 -19.23
N GLY A 141 -33.90 -30.23 -19.82
CA GLY A 141 -32.75 -30.74 -19.05
C GLY A 141 -31.55 -31.18 -19.86
N SER A 142 -30.77 -32.11 -19.28
CA SER A 142 -29.59 -32.75 -19.87
C SER A 142 -29.95 -33.86 -20.86
N GLU A 143 -29.15 -34.03 -21.91
CA GLU A 143 -29.26 -35.17 -22.84
C GLU A 143 -29.05 -36.53 -22.11
N THR A 144 -28.39 -36.55 -20.95
CA THR A 144 -28.24 -37.77 -20.12
C THR A 144 -29.59 -38.40 -19.74
N ALA A 145 -30.63 -37.58 -19.57
CA ALA A 145 -31.97 -38.04 -19.23
C ALA A 145 -32.71 -38.70 -20.41
N ARG A 146 -32.27 -38.49 -21.66
CA ARG A 146 -32.96 -38.90 -22.89
C ARG A 146 -33.34 -40.38 -22.90
N GLY A 147 -32.38 -41.26 -22.59
CA GLY A 147 -32.57 -42.71 -22.68
C GLY A 147 -33.65 -43.23 -21.73
N LEU A 148 -33.74 -42.68 -20.51
CA LEU A 148 -34.79 -43.03 -19.56
C LEU A 148 -36.14 -42.41 -19.94
N ILE A 149 -36.16 -41.15 -20.37
CA ILE A 149 -37.42 -40.52 -20.83
C ILE A 149 -37.99 -41.32 -22.02
N GLN A 150 -37.17 -41.68 -23.00
CA GLN A 150 -37.60 -42.47 -24.16
C GLN A 150 -38.07 -43.89 -23.77
N LYS A 151 -37.46 -44.50 -22.74
CA LYS A 151 -37.86 -45.82 -22.23
C LYS A 151 -39.15 -45.79 -21.39
N LEU A 152 -39.36 -44.73 -20.62
CA LEU A 152 -40.53 -44.58 -19.73
C LEU A 152 -41.74 -43.96 -20.43
N LEU A 153 -41.51 -43.13 -21.45
CA LEU A 153 -42.49 -42.32 -22.18
C LEU A 153 -42.16 -42.34 -23.70
N PRO A 154 -42.43 -43.45 -24.42
CA PRO A 154 -41.95 -43.64 -25.80
C PRO A 154 -42.46 -42.62 -26.83
N GLU A 155 -43.60 -41.98 -26.58
CA GLU A 155 -44.17 -40.94 -27.47
C GLU A 155 -43.57 -39.53 -27.27
N THR A 156 -42.49 -39.41 -26.49
CA THR A 156 -41.82 -38.13 -26.26
C THR A 156 -41.13 -37.64 -27.53
N HIS A 157 -41.44 -36.41 -27.95
CA HIS A 157 -40.71 -35.71 -29.01
C HIS A 157 -39.46 -35.05 -28.42
N PHE A 158 -38.28 -35.29 -29.01
CA PHE A 158 -37.00 -34.79 -28.52
C PHE A 158 -36.44 -33.65 -29.39
N ILE A 159 -36.08 -32.54 -28.75
CA ILE A 159 -35.40 -31.39 -29.35
C ILE A 159 -34.05 -31.22 -28.66
N ASN A 160 -32.95 -31.48 -29.37
CA ASN A 160 -31.60 -31.21 -28.89
C ASN A 160 -31.25 -29.72 -29.09
N ARG A 161 -30.57 -29.09 -28.13
CA ARG A 161 -29.94 -27.77 -28.28
C ARG A 161 -28.45 -27.82 -27.88
N PRO A 162 -27.50 -27.60 -28.82
CA PRO A 162 -26.09 -27.48 -28.50
C PRO A 162 -25.79 -26.19 -27.72
N ARG A 163 -24.65 -26.15 -27.04
CA ARG A 163 -24.16 -24.99 -26.29
C ARG A 163 -23.84 -23.83 -27.25
N PHE A 164 -24.01 -22.59 -26.78
CA PHE A 164 -23.76 -21.38 -27.57
C PHE A 164 -22.29 -20.92 -27.63
N SER A 165 -21.43 -21.44 -26.75
CA SER A 165 -20.00 -21.10 -26.69
C SER A 165 -19.17 -22.29 -26.22
N GLU A 166 -17.87 -22.29 -26.53
CA GLU A 166 -16.95 -23.36 -26.17
C GLU A 166 -16.58 -23.30 -24.68
N LEU A 167 -16.02 -24.41 -24.17
CA LEU A 167 -15.51 -24.53 -22.80
C LEU A 167 -14.17 -25.25 -22.85
N SER A 168 -13.09 -24.57 -22.47
CA SER A 168 -11.71 -25.06 -22.64
C SER A 168 -10.95 -25.21 -21.33
N TRP A 169 -10.13 -26.26 -21.24
CA TRP A 169 -9.26 -26.53 -20.11
C TRP A 169 -7.98 -25.68 -20.13
N THR A 170 -7.62 -25.12 -18.98
CA THR A 170 -6.45 -24.22 -18.84
C THR A 170 -5.46 -24.63 -17.75
N GLY A 171 -5.52 -25.90 -17.32
CA GLY A 171 -4.55 -26.50 -16.41
C GLY A 171 -4.72 -26.16 -14.93
N SER A 172 -3.65 -26.39 -14.16
CA SER A 172 -3.56 -26.00 -12.75
C SER A 172 -2.94 -24.60 -12.61
N LYS A 173 -3.59 -23.73 -11.86
CA LYS A 173 -3.15 -22.35 -11.59
C LYS A 173 -3.25 -22.06 -10.11
N LYS A 174 -2.19 -21.52 -9.48
CA LYS A 174 -2.28 -20.98 -8.11
C LYS A 174 -3.31 -19.86 -8.05
N ILE A 175 -3.96 -19.67 -6.90
CA ILE A 175 -5.01 -18.65 -6.68
C ILE A 175 -4.54 -17.24 -7.10
N THR A 176 -3.29 -16.88 -6.80
CA THR A 176 -2.65 -15.63 -7.27
C THR A 176 -2.56 -15.47 -8.79
N ARG A 177 -2.66 -16.54 -9.57
CA ARG A 177 -2.53 -16.58 -11.05
C ARG A 177 -3.85 -16.93 -11.76
N LEU A 178 -4.97 -16.97 -11.04
CA LEU A 178 -6.28 -17.06 -11.66
C LEU A 178 -6.60 -15.76 -12.41
N PRO A 179 -7.30 -15.83 -13.57
CA PRO A 179 -7.73 -14.63 -14.28
C PRO A 179 -8.79 -13.85 -13.48
N ARG A 180 -9.04 -12.60 -13.87
CA ARG A 180 -10.20 -11.84 -13.34
C ARG A 180 -11.51 -12.52 -13.75
N ARG A 181 -12.60 -12.22 -13.04
CA ARG A 181 -13.90 -12.89 -13.15
C ARG A 181 -13.84 -14.41 -12.94
N SER A 182 -12.94 -14.88 -12.08
CA SER A 182 -12.88 -16.31 -11.69
C SER A 182 -13.87 -16.66 -10.59
N ALA A 183 -14.57 -17.78 -10.75
CA ALA A 183 -15.28 -18.47 -9.67
C ALA A 183 -14.44 -19.65 -9.17
N VAL A 184 -14.06 -19.63 -7.89
CA VAL A 184 -13.32 -20.71 -7.21
C VAL A 184 -14.28 -21.61 -6.44
N VAL A 185 -14.25 -22.91 -6.71
CA VAL A 185 -15.25 -23.86 -6.21
C VAL A 185 -14.65 -24.84 -5.22
N ALA A 186 -15.21 -24.89 -4.02
CA ALA A 186 -14.82 -25.77 -2.91
C ALA A 186 -16.05 -26.45 -2.28
N PHE A 187 -15.85 -27.50 -1.50
CA PHE A 187 -16.95 -28.38 -1.06
C PHE A 187 -17.14 -28.47 0.46
N SER A 188 -16.48 -27.59 1.22
CA SER A 188 -16.81 -27.29 2.62
C SER A 188 -16.85 -25.77 2.85
N ALA A 189 -17.59 -25.34 3.89
CA ALA A 189 -17.64 -23.92 4.27
C ALA A 189 -16.25 -23.41 4.68
N ASP A 190 -15.47 -24.22 5.40
CA ASP A 190 -14.12 -23.88 5.85
C ASP A 190 -13.18 -23.58 4.68
N GLN A 191 -13.23 -24.40 3.61
CA GLN A 191 -12.46 -24.14 2.39
C GLN A 191 -12.93 -22.86 1.69
N VAL A 192 -14.25 -22.62 1.59
CA VAL A 192 -14.80 -21.40 1.00
C VAL A 192 -14.33 -20.16 1.77
N TYR A 193 -14.39 -20.17 3.11
CA TYR A 193 -13.92 -19.07 3.95
C TYR A 193 -12.39 -18.88 3.85
N ALA A 194 -11.61 -19.96 3.89
CA ALA A 194 -10.15 -19.88 3.81
C ALA A 194 -9.66 -19.34 2.45
N ILE A 195 -10.30 -19.75 1.35
CA ILE A 195 -10.01 -19.25 0.00
C ILE A 195 -10.46 -17.79 -0.14
N ALA A 196 -11.64 -17.42 0.38
CA ALA A 196 -12.12 -16.04 0.32
C ALA A 196 -11.22 -15.07 1.12
N GLU A 197 -10.76 -15.46 2.31
CA GLU A 197 -9.79 -14.69 3.11
C GLU A 197 -8.42 -14.59 2.43
N LEU A 198 -7.95 -15.66 1.77
CA LEU A 198 -6.72 -15.64 0.98
C LEU A 198 -6.82 -14.68 -0.23
N ILE A 199 -7.94 -14.72 -0.95
CA ILE A 199 -8.20 -13.82 -2.09
C ILE A 199 -8.35 -12.38 -1.60
N ARG A 200 -9.04 -12.11 -0.48
CA ARG A 200 -9.09 -10.78 0.13
C ARG A 200 -7.69 -10.20 0.36
N ARG A 201 -6.79 -10.96 1.00
CA ARG A 201 -5.41 -10.55 1.30
C ARG A 201 -4.54 -10.30 0.06
N GLN A 202 -4.86 -10.91 -1.09
CA GLN A 202 -4.02 -10.89 -2.30
C GLN A 202 -4.64 -10.13 -3.49
N ARG A 203 -5.95 -9.86 -3.46
CA ARG A 203 -6.75 -9.30 -4.57
C ARG A 203 -7.81 -8.29 -4.12
N GLY A 204 -7.85 -7.92 -2.84
CA GLY A 204 -8.77 -6.92 -2.29
C GLY A 204 -10.12 -7.48 -1.81
N GLY A 205 -10.67 -8.51 -2.46
CA GLY A 205 -11.88 -9.15 -1.97
C GLY A 205 -12.42 -10.29 -2.84
N ALA A 206 -13.34 -11.06 -2.27
CA ALA A 206 -14.14 -12.03 -3.00
C ALA A 206 -15.59 -12.06 -2.48
N ALA A 207 -16.54 -12.29 -3.38
CA ALA A 207 -17.91 -12.63 -3.01
C ALA A 207 -17.97 -14.10 -2.54
N VAL A 208 -18.89 -14.40 -1.61
CA VAL A 208 -19.06 -15.76 -1.05
C VAL A 208 -20.47 -16.29 -1.33
N VAL A 209 -20.57 -17.46 -1.98
CA VAL A 209 -21.84 -18.08 -2.37
C VAL A 209 -21.90 -19.55 -1.97
N MET A 210 -22.73 -19.89 -0.99
CA MET A 210 -22.88 -21.26 -0.50
C MET A 210 -24.35 -21.68 -0.47
N GLY A 211 -24.62 -22.98 -0.58
CA GLY A 211 -25.98 -23.55 -0.56
C GLY A 211 -26.80 -23.18 0.68
N ALA A 212 -26.15 -22.96 1.83
CA ALA A 212 -26.77 -22.57 3.08
C ALA A 212 -27.30 -21.12 3.11
N LEU A 213 -26.68 -20.19 2.36
CA LEU A 213 -27.06 -18.77 2.33
C LEU A 213 -28.49 -18.59 1.79
N SER A 214 -29.24 -17.63 2.33
CA SER A 214 -30.60 -17.34 1.84
C SER A 214 -30.56 -16.82 0.39
N PRO A 215 -31.68 -16.87 -0.35
CA PRO A 215 -31.80 -16.24 -1.67
C PRO A 215 -31.34 -14.78 -1.67
N ARG A 216 -31.66 -14.03 -0.60
CA ARG A 216 -31.32 -12.61 -0.42
C ARG A 216 -29.81 -12.39 -0.24
N THR A 217 -29.19 -13.03 0.73
CA THR A 217 -27.73 -12.95 0.96
C THR A 217 -26.95 -13.38 -0.28
N ARG A 218 -27.41 -14.44 -0.96
CA ARG A 218 -26.77 -15.00 -2.15
C ARG A 218 -26.85 -14.06 -3.35
N ASN A 219 -28.03 -13.47 -3.63
CA ASN A 219 -28.19 -12.48 -4.68
C ASN A 219 -27.38 -11.21 -4.41
N ALA A 220 -27.33 -10.73 -3.16
CA ALA A 220 -26.52 -9.58 -2.79
C ALA A 220 -25.02 -9.85 -2.96
N GLN A 221 -24.52 -11.05 -2.61
CA GLN A 221 -23.13 -11.43 -2.87
C GLN A 221 -22.81 -11.58 -4.37
N VAL A 222 -23.74 -12.10 -5.18
CA VAL A 222 -23.59 -12.12 -6.66
C VAL A 222 -23.63 -10.71 -7.26
N ALA A 223 -24.40 -9.79 -6.69
CA ALA A 223 -24.46 -8.41 -7.14
C ALA A 223 -23.10 -7.69 -7.02
N LEU A 224 -22.36 -7.89 -5.91
CA LEU A 224 -21.01 -7.35 -5.69
C LEU A 224 -19.99 -7.85 -6.74
N TYR A 225 -20.13 -9.10 -7.18
CA TYR A 225 -19.31 -9.67 -8.25
C TYR A 225 -19.72 -9.11 -9.63
N GLN A 226 -21.02 -8.97 -9.89
CA GLN A 226 -21.54 -8.43 -11.15
C GLN A 226 -21.29 -6.92 -11.32
N SER A 227 -21.31 -6.13 -10.23
CA SER A 227 -20.97 -4.69 -10.22
C SER A 227 -19.48 -4.40 -10.39
N GLY A 228 -18.64 -5.44 -10.37
CA GLY A 228 -17.19 -5.32 -10.40
C GLY A 228 -16.58 -4.78 -9.11
N GLU A 229 -17.31 -4.80 -7.98
CA GLU A 229 -16.71 -4.53 -6.65
C GLU A 229 -15.74 -5.66 -6.23
N VAL A 230 -15.93 -6.89 -6.73
CA VAL A 230 -14.97 -7.99 -6.58
C VAL A 230 -14.78 -8.75 -7.90
N ASP A 231 -13.51 -8.94 -8.31
CA ASP A 231 -13.15 -9.74 -9.48
C ASP A 231 -13.34 -11.25 -9.29
N PHE A 232 -13.59 -11.69 -8.05
CA PHE A 232 -13.53 -13.09 -7.65
C PHE A 232 -14.78 -13.50 -6.88
N LEU A 233 -15.23 -14.73 -7.13
CA LEU A 233 -16.29 -15.41 -6.41
C LEU A 233 -15.72 -16.69 -5.80
N VAL A 234 -16.05 -17.01 -4.55
CA VAL A 234 -15.75 -18.30 -3.92
C VAL A 234 -17.05 -18.98 -3.52
N ALA A 235 -17.21 -20.24 -3.90
CA ALA A 235 -18.50 -20.89 -3.81
C ALA A 235 -18.47 -22.41 -3.61
N THR A 236 -19.63 -22.98 -3.30
CA THR A 236 -19.89 -24.44 -3.45
C THR A 236 -20.56 -24.75 -4.80
N ASP A 237 -20.82 -26.04 -5.04
CA ASP A 237 -21.70 -26.56 -6.08
C ASP A 237 -23.06 -25.83 -6.23
N ALA A 238 -23.48 -25.05 -5.24
CA ALA A 238 -24.61 -24.12 -5.32
C ALA A 238 -24.53 -23.06 -6.45
N ILE A 239 -23.36 -22.83 -7.09
CA ILE A 239 -23.31 -22.03 -8.34
C ILE A 239 -23.64 -22.86 -9.59
N GLY A 240 -23.51 -24.18 -9.54
CA GLY A 240 -23.83 -25.09 -10.64
C GLY A 240 -25.31 -25.06 -11.02
N MET A 241 -26.18 -24.52 -10.18
CA MET A 241 -27.62 -24.39 -10.42
C MET A 241 -28.18 -23.08 -9.88
N GLY A 242 -28.96 -22.37 -10.71
CA GLY A 242 -29.89 -21.34 -10.26
C GLY A 242 -29.31 -20.00 -9.78
N LEU A 243 -28.22 -19.55 -10.38
CA LEU A 243 -27.77 -18.16 -10.29
C LEU A 243 -27.47 -17.59 -11.68
N ASN A 244 -27.83 -16.32 -11.87
CA ASN A 244 -27.57 -15.52 -13.06
C ASN A 244 -26.29 -14.70 -12.84
N MET A 245 -25.16 -15.25 -13.27
CA MET A 245 -23.82 -14.66 -13.13
C MET A 245 -23.01 -14.85 -14.41
N ASP A 246 -22.16 -13.88 -14.74
CA ASP A 246 -21.27 -13.90 -15.88
C ASP A 246 -19.84 -14.26 -15.41
N VAL A 247 -19.45 -15.52 -15.57
CA VAL A 247 -18.17 -16.06 -15.10
C VAL A 247 -17.29 -16.41 -16.30
N ASP A 248 -16.05 -15.95 -16.32
CA ASP A 248 -15.13 -16.20 -17.45
C ASP A 248 -14.28 -17.47 -17.21
N HIS A 249 -14.03 -17.78 -15.93
CA HIS A 249 -13.21 -18.90 -15.49
C HIS A 249 -13.77 -19.63 -14.27
N VAL A 250 -13.81 -20.96 -14.30
CA VAL A 250 -14.15 -21.81 -13.13
C VAL A 250 -12.91 -22.60 -12.69
N ALA A 251 -12.49 -22.38 -11.44
CA ALA A 251 -11.33 -23.05 -10.84
C ALA A 251 -11.77 -23.97 -9.69
N PHE A 252 -11.58 -25.28 -9.84
CA PHE A 252 -11.87 -26.25 -8.79
C PHE A 252 -10.74 -26.25 -7.74
N ALA A 253 -11.06 -25.93 -6.49
CA ALA A 253 -10.17 -26.03 -5.33
C ALA A 253 -10.26 -27.37 -4.59
N SER A 254 -11.23 -28.22 -4.97
CA SER A 254 -11.26 -29.65 -4.69
C SER A 254 -11.98 -30.37 -5.83
N THR A 255 -11.64 -31.62 -6.10
CA THR A 255 -12.31 -32.51 -7.07
C THR A 255 -13.09 -33.66 -6.39
N GLY A 256 -13.28 -33.58 -5.07
CA GLY A 256 -14.15 -34.48 -4.29
C GLY A 256 -15.00 -33.72 -3.26
N LYS A 257 -16.07 -34.37 -2.80
CA LYS A 257 -17.00 -33.85 -1.78
C LYS A 257 -17.51 -34.95 -0.85
N PHE A 258 -18.00 -34.53 0.32
CA PHE A 258 -18.77 -35.38 1.21
C PHE A 258 -20.23 -35.50 0.70
N ASP A 259 -20.72 -36.73 0.51
CA ASP A 259 -22.07 -37.00 -0.02
C ASP A 259 -23.14 -37.26 1.07
N GLY A 260 -22.84 -36.86 2.32
CA GLY A 260 -23.65 -37.17 3.50
C GLY A 260 -23.27 -38.50 4.18
N ARG A 261 -22.49 -39.37 3.52
CA ARG A 261 -22.01 -40.63 4.10
C ARG A 261 -20.50 -40.82 3.98
N GLN A 262 -19.91 -40.45 2.85
CA GLN A 262 -18.47 -40.62 2.58
C GLN A 262 -17.91 -39.47 1.75
N HIS A 263 -16.59 -39.28 1.81
CA HIS A 263 -15.90 -38.37 0.91
C HIS A 263 -15.58 -39.11 -0.41
N ARG A 264 -16.12 -38.63 -1.54
CA ARG A 264 -15.98 -39.26 -2.85
C ARG A 264 -15.49 -38.26 -3.91
N PRO A 265 -14.84 -38.71 -5.00
CA PRO A 265 -14.65 -37.86 -6.18
C PRO A 265 -16.00 -37.40 -6.75
N LEU A 266 -15.98 -36.25 -7.42
CA LEU A 266 -17.10 -35.74 -8.20
C LEU A 266 -17.31 -36.57 -9.46
N GLN A 267 -18.56 -36.71 -9.90
CA GLN A 267 -18.87 -37.30 -11.20
C GLN A 267 -18.60 -36.30 -12.33
N VAL A 268 -18.34 -36.80 -13.55
CA VAL A 268 -18.08 -35.96 -14.73
C VAL A 268 -19.24 -34.99 -15.01
N SER A 269 -20.48 -35.41 -14.75
CA SER A 269 -21.68 -34.57 -14.81
C SER A 269 -21.72 -33.47 -13.75
N GLU A 270 -21.30 -33.74 -12.52
CA GLU A 270 -21.19 -32.73 -11.44
C GLU A 270 -20.11 -31.70 -11.78
N LEU A 271 -18.95 -32.15 -12.29
CA LEU A 271 -17.89 -31.28 -12.78
C LEU A 271 -18.37 -30.40 -13.94
N ALA A 272 -19.04 -30.98 -14.94
CA ALA A 272 -19.52 -30.24 -16.10
C ALA A 272 -20.64 -29.24 -15.79
N GLN A 273 -21.56 -29.56 -14.86
CA GLN A 273 -22.62 -28.65 -14.43
C GLN A 273 -22.05 -27.38 -13.75
N ILE A 274 -20.89 -27.52 -13.09
CA ILE A 274 -20.17 -26.42 -12.44
C ILE A 274 -19.25 -25.70 -13.44
N ALA A 275 -18.41 -26.43 -14.19
CA ALA A 275 -17.50 -25.87 -15.19
C ALA A 275 -18.24 -25.13 -16.31
N GLY A 276 -19.39 -25.66 -16.75
CA GLY A 276 -20.26 -25.04 -17.75
C GLY A 276 -20.94 -23.74 -17.31
N ARG A 277 -20.66 -23.23 -16.10
CA ARG A 277 -20.95 -21.85 -15.67
C ARG A 277 -19.92 -20.84 -16.18
N ALA A 278 -18.72 -21.27 -16.55
CA ALA A 278 -17.77 -20.43 -17.28
C ALA A 278 -18.21 -20.24 -18.73
N GLY A 279 -18.14 -19.02 -19.25
CA GLY A 279 -18.63 -18.66 -20.59
C GLY A 279 -20.15 -18.56 -20.63
N ARG A 280 -20.66 -17.56 -21.36
CA ARG A 280 -22.09 -17.28 -21.43
C ARG A 280 -22.49 -16.67 -22.77
N TYR A 281 -23.66 -17.06 -23.26
CA TYR A 281 -24.12 -16.73 -24.61
C TYR A 281 -23.03 -17.11 -25.62
N MET A 282 -22.54 -16.17 -26.44
CA MET A 282 -21.46 -16.39 -27.42
C MET A 282 -20.03 -16.24 -26.83
N ASN A 283 -19.88 -15.94 -25.53
CA ASN A 283 -18.55 -15.81 -24.91
C ASN A 283 -18.07 -17.17 -24.41
N ASP A 284 -16.87 -17.58 -24.83
CA ASP A 284 -16.27 -18.85 -24.43
C ASP A 284 -15.89 -18.89 -22.96
N GLY A 285 -15.94 -20.09 -22.39
CA GLY A 285 -15.60 -20.36 -21.00
C GLY A 285 -14.24 -21.04 -20.86
N THR A 286 -13.59 -20.81 -19.73
CA THR A 286 -12.40 -21.58 -19.34
C THR A 286 -12.61 -22.29 -18.00
N PHE A 287 -11.99 -23.45 -17.82
CA PHE A 287 -11.93 -24.12 -16.51
C PHE A 287 -10.52 -24.59 -16.18
N GLY A 288 -10.31 -24.96 -14.92
CA GLY A 288 -9.01 -25.33 -14.36
C GLY A 288 -9.12 -25.87 -12.93
N VAL A 289 -7.97 -26.20 -12.34
CA VAL A 289 -7.85 -26.50 -10.90
C VAL A 289 -6.95 -25.49 -10.19
N THR A 290 -7.13 -25.36 -8.88
CA THR A 290 -6.34 -24.46 -8.03
C THR A 290 -6.10 -25.04 -6.63
N GLY A 291 -5.16 -24.45 -5.89
CA GLY A 291 -4.69 -25.01 -4.63
C GLY A 291 -4.11 -26.42 -4.82
N ASP A 292 -4.45 -27.32 -3.91
CA ASP A 292 -3.99 -28.72 -3.87
C ASP A 292 -4.98 -29.69 -4.55
N ALA A 293 -5.92 -29.19 -5.35
CA ALA A 293 -6.91 -30.00 -6.04
C ALA A 293 -6.30 -30.98 -7.05
N THR A 294 -6.70 -32.25 -6.96
CA THR A 294 -6.23 -33.29 -7.90
C THR A 294 -6.72 -32.99 -9.32
N VAL A 295 -5.79 -32.95 -10.27
CA VAL A 295 -6.05 -32.75 -11.70
C VAL A 295 -6.92 -33.91 -12.24
N PRO A 296 -8.04 -33.64 -12.95
CA PRO A 296 -8.82 -34.69 -13.59
C PRO A 296 -8.04 -35.43 -14.70
N SER A 297 -8.46 -36.64 -15.06
CA SER A 297 -7.86 -37.35 -16.21
C SER A 297 -8.14 -36.63 -17.53
N GLU A 298 -7.29 -36.84 -18.54
CA GLU A 298 -7.49 -36.30 -19.90
C GLU A 298 -8.83 -36.75 -20.50
N GLU A 299 -9.28 -37.99 -20.22
CA GLU A 299 -10.62 -38.47 -20.58
C GLU A 299 -11.73 -37.63 -19.89
N THR A 300 -11.56 -37.31 -18.59
CA THR A 300 -12.53 -36.48 -17.86
C THR A 300 -12.60 -35.07 -18.42
N ILE A 301 -11.45 -34.49 -18.76
CA ILE A 301 -11.33 -33.16 -19.36
C ILE A 301 -12.03 -33.15 -20.73
N SER A 302 -11.65 -34.06 -21.62
CA SER A 302 -12.24 -34.19 -22.96
C SER A 302 -13.76 -34.44 -22.91
N ARG A 303 -14.26 -35.23 -21.95
CA ARG A 303 -15.69 -35.44 -21.73
C ARG A 303 -16.43 -34.18 -21.24
N ILE A 304 -15.78 -33.30 -20.48
CA ILE A 304 -16.36 -32.01 -20.08
C ILE A 304 -16.41 -31.05 -21.28
N GLU A 305 -15.31 -30.91 -22.02
CA GLU A 305 -15.18 -30.02 -23.19
C GLU A 305 -16.15 -30.42 -24.31
N ASN A 306 -16.19 -31.71 -24.68
CA ASN A 306 -17.08 -32.24 -25.72
C ASN A 306 -18.51 -32.57 -25.23
N HIS A 307 -18.82 -32.29 -23.96
CA HIS A 307 -20.10 -32.57 -23.30
C HIS A 307 -20.59 -34.04 -23.37
N GLN A 308 -19.67 -35.00 -23.26
CA GLN A 308 -19.91 -36.44 -23.39
C GLN A 308 -20.08 -37.13 -22.04
N PHE A 309 -21.33 -37.17 -21.56
CA PHE A 309 -21.71 -37.70 -20.25
C PHE A 309 -22.39 -39.06 -20.34
N GLU A 310 -22.32 -39.85 -19.27
CA GLU A 310 -23.05 -41.12 -19.20
C GLU A 310 -24.56 -40.87 -19.12
N PRO A 311 -25.39 -41.63 -19.87
CA PRO A 311 -26.83 -41.60 -19.71
C PRO A 311 -27.26 -41.98 -18.30
N GLU A 312 -28.33 -41.35 -17.81
CA GLU A 312 -28.93 -41.70 -16.53
C GLU A 312 -29.40 -43.16 -16.57
N ARG A 313 -29.04 -43.94 -15.55
CA ARG A 313 -29.34 -45.39 -15.52
C ARG A 313 -30.67 -45.71 -14.85
N VAL A 314 -31.07 -44.89 -13.87
CA VAL A 314 -32.31 -45.05 -13.10
C VAL A 314 -32.79 -43.69 -12.58
N PHE A 315 -34.11 -43.44 -12.62
CA PHE A 315 -34.74 -42.33 -11.89
C PHE A 315 -35.29 -42.80 -10.54
N GLN A 316 -35.21 -41.95 -9.50
CA GLN A 316 -35.82 -42.25 -8.21
C GLN A 316 -37.34 -42.12 -8.30
N TRP A 317 -38.06 -43.00 -7.61
CA TRP A 317 -39.52 -43.04 -7.61
C TRP A 317 -40.03 -43.30 -6.20
N ARG A 318 -41.15 -42.66 -5.88
CA ARG A 318 -41.93 -42.87 -4.66
C ARG A 318 -43.39 -43.05 -5.06
N ASN A 319 -44.12 -43.92 -4.37
CA ASN A 319 -45.54 -44.12 -4.62
C ASN A 319 -46.31 -42.82 -4.31
N PRO A 320 -47.11 -42.27 -5.25
CA PRO A 320 -48.01 -41.14 -4.98
C PRO A 320 -49.33 -41.55 -4.31
N HIS A 321 -49.77 -42.80 -4.50
CA HIS A 321 -51.07 -43.30 -4.10
C HIS A 321 -50.99 -43.85 -2.68
N LEU A 322 -50.95 -42.95 -1.69
CA LEU A 322 -50.75 -43.26 -0.27
C LEU A 322 -52.07 -43.66 0.42
N ASP A 323 -52.02 -44.70 1.25
CA ASP A 323 -53.18 -45.23 1.98
C ASP A 323 -53.18 -44.72 3.44
N PHE A 324 -54.12 -43.84 3.77
CA PHE A 324 -54.27 -43.27 5.11
C PHE A 324 -55.25 -44.03 6.01
N SER A 325 -55.75 -45.21 5.61
CA SER A 325 -56.71 -46.01 6.40
C SER A 325 -56.18 -46.44 7.77
N SER A 326 -54.87 -46.69 7.87
CA SER A 326 -54.15 -47.04 9.09
C SER A 326 -52.67 -46.70 8.94
N VAL A 327 -51.95 -46.52 10.07
CA VAL A 327 -50.50 -46.26 10.04
C VAL A 327 -49.73 -47.38 9.33
N ALA A 328 -50.12 -48.63 9.56
CA ALA A 328 -49.54 -49.79 8.88
C ALA A 328 -49.82 -49.79 7.37
N ALA A 329 -50.97 -49.28 6.93
CA ALA A 329 -51.26 -49.12 5.51
C ALA A 329 -50.44 -47.98 4.89
N LEU A 330 -50.29 -46.84 5.60
CA LEU A 330 -49.45 -45.73 5.16
C LEU A 330 -48.00 -46.18 4.95
N MET A 331 -47.41 -46.85 5.94
CA MET A 331 -46.04 -47.37 5.83
C MET A 331 -45.89 -48.36 4.66
N ARG A 332 -46.80 -49.34 4.52
CA ARG A 332 -46.80 -50.26 3.36
C ARG A 332 -46.90 -49.50 2.03
N SER A 333 -47.75 -48.47 1.94
CA SER A 333 -47.95 -47.68 0.71
C SER A 333 -46.72 -46.82 0.36
N LEU A 334 -46.02 -46.28 1.36
CA LEU A 334 -44.73 -45.59 1.19
C LEU A 334 -43.60 -46.54 0.79
N GLU A 335 -43.70 -47.82 1.17
CA GLU A 335 -42.66 -48.83 0.94
C GLU A 335 -42.75 -49.58 -0.39
N ILE A 336 -43.80 -49.36 -1.20
CA ILE A 336 -43.96 -49.97 -2.52
C ILE A 336 -42.72 -49.71 -3.41
N SER A 337 -42.31 -50.73 -4.18
CA SER A 337 -41.26 -50.64 -5.19
C SER A 337 -41.86 -50.37 -6.57
N PRO A 338 -41.18 -49.61 -7.47
CA PRO A 338 -41.70 -49.33 -8.80
C PRO A 338 -41.70 -50.57 -9.70
N GLY A 339 -42.84 -50.87 -10.32
CA GLY A 339 -42.99 -51.99 -11.27
C GLY A 339 -42.45 -51.74 -12.69
N ARG A 340 -41.74 -50.62 -12.94
CA ARG A 340 -41.25 -50.25 -14.29
C ARG A 340 -39.72 -50.19 -14.33
N SER A 341 -39.13 -50.89 -15.30
CA SER A 341 -37.67 -50.91 -15.50
C SER A 341 -37.12 -49.52 -15.87
N GLY A 342 -36.12 -49.02 -15.15
CA GLY A 342 -35.61 -47.65 -15.26
C GLY A 342 -36.03 -46.73 -14.11
N LEU A 343 -36.87 -47.23 -13.19
CA LEU A 343 -37.17 -46.59 -11.90
C LEU A 343 -36.56 -47.40 -10.75
N ALA A 344 -36.13 -46.73 -9.69
CA ALA A 344 -35.78 -47.33 -8.39
C ALA A 344 -36.64 -46.71 -7.29
N LYS A 345 -36.88 -47.46 -6.22
CA LYS A 345 -37.45 -46.89 -5.00
C LYS A 345 -36.47 -45.87 -4.44
N ALA A 346 -36.93 -44.64 -4.21
CA ALA A 346 -36.16 -43.57 -3.59
C ALA A 346 -35.61 -44.01 -2.22
N GLN A 347 -34.55 -43.34 -1.74
CA GLN A 347 -34.03 -43.66 -0.41
C GLN A 347 -35.04 -43.31 0.69
N VAL A 348 -34.90 -43.93 1.85
CA VAL A 348 -35.61 -43.50 3.06
C VAL A 348 -35.16 -42.08 3.36
N GLY A 349 -36.06 -41.12 3.18
CA GLY A 349 -35.85 -39.72 3.53
C GLY A 349 -36.17 -39.45 5.00
N ASP A 350 -35.72 -38.30 5.48
CA ASP A 350 -35.94 -37.80 6.83
C ASP A 350 -37.42 -37.83 7.25
N ASP A 351 -38.35 -37.68 6.29
CA ASP A 351 -39.80 -37.71 6.54
C ASP A 351 -40.32 -39.08 6.99
N LEU A 352 -39.84 -40.17 6.38
CA LEU A 352 -40.17 -41.54 6.76
C LEU A 352 -39.41 -41.95 8.04
N GLU A 353 -38.19 -41.45 8.25
CA GLU A 353 -37.44 -41.69 9.49
C GLU A 353 -38.07 -40.96 10.69
N ALA A 354 -38.55 -39.72 10.49
CA ALA A 354 -39.32 -38.96 11.46
C ALA A 354 -40.66 -39.63 11.76
N LEU A 355 -41.44 -40.00 10.73
CA LEU A 355 -42.69 -40.76 10.90
C LEU A 355 -42.48 -42.01 11.75
N THR A 356 -41.43 -42.79 11.45
CA THR A 356 -41.10 -44.04 12.15
C THR A 356 -40.70 -43.81 13.62
N ARG A 357 -40.21 -42.62 13.99
CA ARG A 357 -40.01 -42.22 15.39
C ARG A 357 -41.30 -41.72 16.04
N MET A 358 -42.01 -40.80 15.40
CA MET A 358 -43.25 -40.20 15.91
C MET A 358 -44.31 -41.26 16.21
N VAL A 359 -44.44 -42.29 15.36
CA VAL A 359 -45.38 -43.42 15.57
C VAL A 359 -45.05 -44.25 16.82
N ARG A 360 -43.82 -44.23 17.33
CA ARG A 360 -43.44 -44.94 18.57
C ARG A 360 -43.76 -44.16 19.84
N ASP A 361 -44.14 -42.90 19.70
CA ASP A 361 -44.54 -42.06 20.82
C ASP A 361 -45.96 -42.44 21.29
N PRO A 362 -46.18 -42.68 22.61
CA PRO A 362 -47.50 -43.07 23.12
C PRO A 362 -48.59 -42.01 22.93
N ASP A 363 -48.25 -40.72 23.07
CA ASP A 363 -49.22 -39.62 22.99
C ASP A 363 -49.64 -39.42 21.53
N VAL A 364 -48.68 -39.50 20.61
CA VAL A 364 -48.95 -39.52 19.16
C VAL A 364 -49.85 -40.71 18.82
N SER A 365 -49.50 -41.93 19.24
CA SER A 365 -50.28 -43.14 18.99
C SER A 365 -51.72 -43.03 19.50
N GLY A 366 -51.93 -42.40 20.66
CA GLY A 366 -53.26 -42.16 21.24
C GLY A 366 -54.20 -41.34 20.35
N CYS A 367 -53.64 -40.51 19.46
CA CYS A 367 -54.37 -39.60 18.56
C CYS A 367 -54.71 -40.20 17.18
N LEU A 368 -54.06 -41.30 16.75
CA LEU A 368 -54.14 -41.83 15.37
C LEU A 368 -55.39 -42.69 15.09
N ARG A 369 -56.56 -42.17 15.47
CA ARG A 369 -57.86 -42.87 15.42
C ARG A 369 -58.65 -42.62 14.13
N SER A 370 -58.16 -41.79 13.21
CA SER A 370 -58.85 -41.46 11.95
C SER A 370 -57.87 -41.26 10.79
N PRO A 371 -58.31 -41.48 9.53
CA PRO A 371 -57.48 -41.21 8.35
C PRO A 371 -57.04 -39.75 8.23
N MET A 372 -57.82 -38.81 8.76
CA MET A 372 -57.45 -37.39 8.81
C MET A 372 -56.28 -37.14 9.78
N ALA A 373 -56.27 -37.78 10.95
CA ALA A 373 -55.15 -37.70 11.90
C ALA A 373 -53.88 -38.35 11.33
N ILE A 374 -54.01 -39.50 10.64
CA ILE A 374 -52.88 -40.19 10.00
C ILE A 374 -52.32 -39.36 8.82
N LYS A 375 -53.18 -38.70 8.04
CA LYS A 375 -52.76 -37.74 7.01
C LYS A 375 -52.07 -36.53 7.63
N ARG A 376 -52.59 -35.97 8.73
CA ARG A 376 -51.96 -34.84 9.43
C ARG A 376 -50.59 -35.20 10.00
N LEU A 377 -50.44 -36.41 10.56
CA LEU A 377 -49.14 -36.94 11.01
C LEU A 377 -48.13 -36.95 9.86
N TRP A 378 -48.56 -37.39 8.68
CA TRP A 378 -47.71 -37.39 7.49
C TRP A 378 -47.34 -35.97 7.01
N GLU A 379 -48.29 -35.04 7.00
CA GLU A 379 -48.05 -33.63 6.65
C GLU A 379 -47.06 -32.95 7.62
N VAL A 380 -47.04 -33.35 8.90
CA VAL A 380 -46.06 -32.88 9.90
C VAL A 380 -44.70 -33.58 9.74
N ALA A 381 -44.67 -34.89 9.47
CA ALA A 381 -43.44 -35.64 9.21
C ALA A 381 -42.64 -35.09 8.00
N GLN A 382 -43.33 -34.48 7.03
CA GLN A 382 -42.74 -33.83 5.85
C GLN A 382 -42.11 -32.44 6.10
N VAL A 383 -42.07 -31.94 7.34
CA VAL A 383 -41.41 -30.66 7.67
C VAL A 383 -39.87 -30.83 7.60
N PRO A 384 -39.14 -30.10 6.73
CA PRO A 384 -37.69 -30.31 6.55
C PRO A 384 -36.86 -29.88 7.76
N ASP A 385 -35.82 -30.66 8.10
CA ASP A 385 -34.79 -30.22 9.03
C ASP A 385 -33.72 -29.36 8.34
N PHE A 386 -34.03 -28.08 8.15
CA PHE A 386 -33.08 -27.10 7.63
C PHE A 386 -31.81 -26.95 8.49
N ARG A 387 -31.81 -27.40 9.75
CA ARG A 387 -30.69 -27.30 10.68
C ARG A 387 -29.75 -28.51 10.62
N LYS A 388 -30.22 -29.64 10.08
CA LYS A 388 -29.54 -30.96 10.12
C LYS A 388 -29.17 -31.37 11.55
N THR A 389 -30.12 -31.23 12.47
CA THR A 389 -30.04 -31.70 13.86
C THR A 389 -30.06 -33.22 13.95
N LEU A 390 -29.86 -33.78 15.16
CA LEU A 390 -30.00 -35.22 15.34
C LEU A 390 -31.45 -35.63 15.05
N ALA A 391 -31.66 -36.71 14.30
CA ALA A 391 -32.99 -37.11 13.84
C ALA A 391 -33.98 -37.47 14.97
N SER A 392 -33.49 -37.66 16.21
CA SER A 392 -34.30 -37.71 17.43
C SER A 392 -34.81 -36.34 17.89
N GLU A 393 -34.00 -35.29 17.80
CA GLU A 393 -34.35 -33.91 18.17
C GLU A 393 -35.36 -33.31 17.20
N HIS A 394 -35.18 -33.55 15.90
CA HIS A 394 -36.17 -33.16 14.88
C HIS A 394 -37.49 -33.90 15.09
N ALA A 395 -37.46 -35.23 15.26
CA ALA A 395 -38.67 -36.00 15.56
C ALA A 395 -39.40 -35.52 16.84
N ALA A 396 -38.68 -35.13 17.90
CA ALA A 396 -39.28 -34.57 19.11
C ALA A 396 -39.95 -33.20 18.87
N LEU A 397 -39.37 -32.35 18.03
CA LEU A 397 -40.02 -31.10 17.58
C LEU A 397 -41.29 -31.42 16.77
N LEU A 398 -41.23 -32.37 15.83
CA LEU A 398 -42.37 -32.74 15.00
C LEU A 398 -43.50 -33.41 15.79
N THR A 399 -43.19 -34.30 16.73
CA THR A 399 -44.16 -34.84 17.71
C THR A 399 -44.89 -33.70 18.40
N ARG A 400 -44.17 -32.69 18.90
CA ARG A 400 -44.78 -31.55 19.59
C ARG A 400 -45.68 -30.70 18.68
N LEU A 401 -45.28 -30.47 17.43
CA LEU A 401 -46.14 -29.79 16.45
C LEU A 401 -47.41 -30.60 16.15
N PHE A 402 -47.29 -31.92 15.96
CA PHE A 402 -48.44 -32.80 15.73
C PHE A 402 -49.41 -32.79 16.91
N LEU A 403 -48.90 -32.88 18.15
CA LEU A 403 -49.74 -32.86 19.35
C LEU A 403 -50.51 -31.53 19.50
N PHE A 404 -49.91 -30.37 19.20
CA PHE A 404 -50.65 -29.10 19.16
C PHE A 404 -51.76 -29.08 18.10
N LEU A 405 -51.55 -29.70 16.94
CA LEU A 405 -52.56 -29.80 15.87
C LEU A 405 -53.65 -30.85 16.15
N MET A 406 -53.49 -31.67 17.20
CA MET A 406 -54.42 -32.72 17.60
C MET A 406 -55.09 -32.48 18.96
N ASP A 407 -54.65 -31.48 19.74
CA ASP A 407 -55.23 -31.14 21.04
C ASP A 407 -56.63 -30.52 20.85
N PRO A 408 -57.71 -31.16 21.32
CA PRO A 408 -59.07 -30.64 21.23
C PRO A 408 -59.42 -29.71 22.41
N SER A 409 -58.48 -29.45 23.32
CA SER A 409 -58.72 -28.73 24.58
C SER A 409 -58.10 -27.33 24.59
N LYS A 410 -58.84 -26.38 25.18
CA LYS A 410 -58.52 -24.93 25.27
C LYS A 410 -58.61 -24.17 23.94
N GLU A 411 -58.39 -22.86 24.03
CA GLU A 411 -58.73 -21.85 23.01
C GLU A 411 -57.96 -21.99 21.69
N SER A 412 -56.96 -22.87 21.61
CA SER A 412 -56.08 -23.03 20.45
C SER A 412 -56.65 -23.81 19.26
N GLY A 413 -57.86 -24.38 19.36
CA GLY A 413 -58.64 -24.85 18.21
C GLY A 413 -57.95 -25.78 17.19
N GLY A 414 -57.01 -26.63 17.63
CA GLY A 414 -56.21 -27.50 16.73
C GLY A 414 -55.11 -26.77 15.94
N CYS A 415 -54.64 -25.62 16.42
CA CYS A 415 -53.54 -24.83 15.88
C CYS A 415 -52.36 -24.73 16.87
N ILE A 416 -51.16 -24.42 16.37
CA ILE A 416 -49.96 -24.20 17.21
C ILE A 416 -50.17 -22.92 18.04
N PRO A 417 -49.95 -22.95 19.38
CA PRO A 417 -50.15 -21.78 20.23
C PRO A 417 -49.21 -20.60 19.91
N ASP A 418 -49.81 -19.42 19.68
CA ASP A 418 -49.10 -18.19 19.31
C ASP A 418 -48.03 -17.77 20.35
N ASP A 419 -48.32 -17.92 21.65
CA ASP A 419 -47.35 -17.68 22.75
C ASP A 419 -46.14 -18.61 22.72
N TRP A 420 -46.29 -19.82 22.17
CA TRP A 420 -45.19 -20.77 22.06
C TRP A 420 -44.34 -20.49 20.81
N LEU A 421 -44.98 -20.16 19.69
CA LEU A 421 -44.31 -19.74 18.45
C LEU A 421 -43.57 -18.41 18.64
N GLY A 422 -44.20 -17.42 19.28
CA GLY A 422 -43.59 -16.14 19.62
C GLY A 422 -42.32 -16.27 20.47
N ARG A 423 -42.30 -17.21 21.43
CA ARG A 423 -41.09 -17.52 22.21
C ARG A 423 -39.97 -18.20 21.40
N GLN A 424 -40.28 -18.88 20.28
CA GLN A 424 -39.23 -19.31 19.35
C GLN A 424 -38.74 -18.14 18.49
N MET A 425 -39.65 -17.28 18.02
CA MET A 425 -39.29 -16.10 17.22
C MET A 425 -38.40 -15.12 17.98
N GLN A 426 -38.71 -14.83 19.25
CA GLN A 426 -37.93 -13.92 20.11
C GLN A 426 -36.49 -14.43 20.37
N ARG A 427 -36.24 -15.74 20.25
CA ARG A 427 -34.90 -16.34 20.35
C ARG A 427 -34.09 -16.19 19.06
N LEU A 428 -34.77 -16.07 17.91
CA LEU A 428 -34.17 -16.00 16.58
C LEU A 428 -34.05 -14.56 16.04
N ASP A 429 -34.83 -13.62 16.54
CA ASP A 429 -34.83 -12.20 16.15
C ASP A 429 -33.61 -11.43 16.72
N ARG A 430 -32.41 -11.92 16.42
CA ARG A 430 -31.13 -11.51 17.00
C ARG A 430 -30.05 -11.47 15.91
N ALA A 431 -29.50 -10.28 15.65
CA ALA A 431 -28.52 -10.02 14.59
C ALA A 431 -27.06 -9.94 15.10
N ASP A 432 -26.86 -10.11 16.41
CA ASP A 432 -25.56 -10.36 17.04
C ASP A 432 -24.94 -11.70 16.60
N GLY A 433 -23.63 -11.85 16.80
CA GLY A 433 -22.88 -13.05 16.46
C GLY A 433 -22.01 -12.93 15.21
N ASP A 434 -21.33 -14.03 14.90
CA ASP A 434 -20.53 -14.22 13.70
C ASP A 434 -21.36 -14.80 12.53
N ILE A 435 -20.69 -15.12 11.44
CA ILE A 435 -21.29 -15.66 10.21
C ILE A 435 -21.98 -17.01 10.47
N ASP A 436 -21.42 -17.84 11.34
CA ASP A 436 -21.87 -19.23 11.53
C ASP A 436 -23.02 -19.30 12.55
N ILE A 437 -23.01 -18.44 13.59
CA ILE A 437 -24.16 -18.17 14.46
C ILE A 437 -25.35 -17.62 13.65
N LEU A 438 -25.10 -16.65 12.76
CA LEU A 438 -26.14 -16.08 11.91
C LEU A 438 -26.67 -17.11 10.89
N ALA A 439 -25.80 -17.92 10.28
CA ALA A 439 -26.19 -19.01 9.40
C ALA A 439 -27.03 -20.08 10.12
N ALA A 440 -26.70 -20.44 11.35
CA ALA A 440 -27.47 -21.38 12.17
C ALA A 440 -28.86 -20.82 12.56
N ARG A 441 -28.95 -19.54 12.93
CA ARG A 441 -30.24 -18.86 13.17
C ARG A 441 -31.07 -18.78 11.88
N LEU A 442 -30.43 -18.51 10.74
CA LEU A 442 -31.05 -18.45 9.41
C LEU A 442 -31.51 -19.83 8.90
N ALA A 443 -30.84 -20.92 9.30
CA ALA A 443 -31.32 -22.28 9.08
C ALA A 443 -32.56 -22.58 9.93
N HIS A 444 -32.54 -22.21 11.22
CA HIS A 444 -33.65 -22.46 12.14
C HIS A 444 -34.91 -21.65 11.79
N ILE A 445 -34.79 -20.38 11.36
CA ILE A 445 -35.98 -19.58 10.97
C ILE A 445 -36.72 -20.19 9.77
N ARG A 446 -36.04 -20.88 8.83
CA ARG A 446 -36.70 -21.52 7.67
C ARG A 446 -37.68 -22.62 8.05
N THR A 447 -37.40 -23.40 9.10
CA THR A 447 -38.37 -24.37 9.63
C THR A 447 -39.66 -23.67 10.06
N TRP A 448 -39.54 -22.48 10.66
CA TRP A 448 -40.69 -21.66 11.07
C TRP A 448 -41.36 -20.94 9.89
N THR A 449 -40.61 -20.44 8.90
CA THR A 449 -41.18 -19.91 7.65
C THR A 449 -41.99 -20.99 6.92
N TYR A 450 -41.50 -22.23 6.86
CA TYR A 450 -42.23 -23.37 6.27
C TYR A 450 -43.51 -23.69 7.05
N VAL A 451 -43.43 -23.77 8.39
CA VAL A 451 -44.61 -23.96 9.26
C VAL A 451 -45.62 -22.81 9.09
N ALA A 452 -45.17 -21.55 8.99
CA ALA A 452 -46.06 -20.40 8.82
C ALA A 452 -46.83 -20.40 7.49
N ASN A 453 -46.28 -21.02 6.43
CA ASN A 453 -46.99 -21.20 5.16
C ASN A 453 -48.08 -22.29 5.20
N ARG A 454 -48.21 -23.05 6.31
CA ARG A 454 -49.32 -24.00 6.54
C ARG A 454 -50.54 -23.25 7.07
N VAL A 455 -51.43 -22.91 6.14
CA VAL A 455 -52.60 -22.02 6.33
C VAL A 455 -53.56 -22.50 7.42
N ASP A 456 -53.61 -23.80 7.69
CA ASP A 456 -54.51 -24.47 8.63
C ASP A 456 -53.80 -24.99 9.90
N TRP A 457 -52.59 -24.48 10.20
CA TRP A 457 -51.81 -24.85 11.40
C TRP A 457 -51.67 -23.70 12.43
N LEU A 458 -52.08 -22.47 12.09
CA LEU A 458 -51.89 -21.26 12.90
C LEU A 458 -53.17 -20.41 12.95
N HIS A 459 -53.41 -19.72 14.07
CA HIS A 459 -54.55 -18.81 14.25
C HIS A 459 -54.51 -17.62 13.28
N ASN A 460 -53.32 -17.02 13.12
CA ASN A 460 -53.10 -15.91 12.20
C ASN A 460 -51.89 -16.19 11.28
N PRO A 461 -52.08 -16.98 10.20
CA PRO A 461 -50.99 -17.34 9.30
C PRO A 461 -50.35 -16.11 8.63
N ALA A 462 -51.12 -15.05 8.37
CA ALA A 462 -50.61 -13.84 7.71
C ALA A 462 -49.58 -13.11 8.60
N HIS A 463 -49.93 -12.85 9.86
CA HIS A 463 -49.02 -12.26 10.85
C HIS A 463 -47.74 -13.09 11.00
N TRP A 464 -47.86 -14.41 11.15
CA TRP A 464 -46.68 -15.26 11.34
C TRP A 464 -45.82 -15.38 10.08
N GLN A 465 -46.38 -15.42 8.87
CA GLN A 465 -45.63 -15.39 7.61
C GLN A 465 -44.84 -14.09 7.43
N GLU A 466 -45.44 -12.95 7.79
CA GLU A 466 -44.76 -11.66 7.78
C GLU A 466 -43.66 -11.61 8.85
N ARG A 467 -43.95 -12.08 10.07
CA ARG A 467 -42.99 -12.08 11.18
C ARG A 467 -41.80 -13.01 10.94
N THR A 468 -41.99 -14.22 10.40
CA THR A 468 -40.89 -15.12 10.04
C THR A 468 -40.06 -14.56 8.90
N ARG A 469 -40.70 -13.96 7.88
CA ARG A 469 -40.01 -13.31 6.75
C ARG A 469 -39.16 -12.14 7.22
N ALA A 470 -39.68 -11.26 8.07
CA ALA A 470 -38.93 -10.13 8.62
C ALA A 470 -37.68 -10.57 9.40
N ILE A 471 -37.75 -11.69 10.12
CA ILE A 471 -36.57 -12.28 10.80
C ILE A 471 -35.62 -12.93 9.78
N GLU A 472 -36.11 -13.65 8.77
CA GLU A 472 -35.29 -14.24 7.70
C GLU A 472 -34.54 -13.16 6.90
N ASP A 473 -35.20 -12.05 6.55
CA ASP A 473 -34.60 -10.88 5.87
C ASP A 473 -33.55 -10.19 6.77
N LYS A 474 -33.89 -9.87 8.02
CA LYS A 474 -32.96 -9.24 8.98
C LYS A 474 -31.71 -10.07 9.23
N LEU A 475 -31.85 -11.39 9.40
CA LEU A 475 -30.72 -12.32 9.53
C LEU A 475 -29.93 -12.43 8.22
N SER A 476 -30.59 -12.36 7.06
CA SER A 476 -29.94 -12.42 5.74
C SER A 476 -29.08 -11.19 5.45
N ASP A 477 -29.55 -10.00 5.84
CA ASP A 477 -28.83 -8.74 5.63
C ASP A 477 -27.66 -8.62 6.62
N ALA A 478 -27.86 -8.96 7.90
CA ALA A 478 -26.76 -9.05 8.86
C ALA A 478 -25.69 -10.06 8.41
N LEU A 479 -26.09 -11.22 7.90
CA LEU A 479 -25.16 -12.22 7.35
C LEU A 479 -24.42 -11.70 6.10
N HIS A 480 -25.11 -10.99 5.20
CA HIS A 480 -24.48 -10.34 4.05
C HIS A 480 -23.46 -9.28 4.47
N GLU A 481 -23.77 -8.49 5.49
CA GLU A 481 -22.87 -7.47 6.02
C GLU A 481 -21.62 -8.12 6.64
N ARG A 482 -21.77 -9.14 7.50
CA ARG A 482 -20.64 -9.86 8.09
C ARG A 482 -19.75 -10.55 7.05
N LEU A 483 -20.35 -11.17 6.01
CA LEU A 483 -19.60 -11.73 4.87
C LEU A 483 -18.80 -10.63 4.15
N THR A 484 -19.42 -9.48 3.90
CA THR A 484 -18.78 -8.34 3.22
C THR A 484 -17.64 -7.75 4.06
N GLN A 485 -17.86 -7.48 5.34
CA GLN A 485 -16.84 -7.01 6.29
C GLN A 485 -15.64 -7.98 6.39
N ARG A 486 -15.89 -9.30 6.35
CA ARG A 486 -14.84 -10.33 6.49
C ARG A 486 -14.08 -10.61 5.19
N PHE A 487 -14.74 -10.59 4.03
CA PHE A 487 -14.17 -11.11 2.77
C PHE A 487 -13.93 -10.03 1.69
N ILE A 488 -14.26 -8.76 1.96
CA ILE A 488 -14.03 -7.65 1.03
C ILE A 488 -13.41 -6.47 1.77
N ASP A 489 -12.17 -6.13 1.44
CA ASP A 489 -11.63 -4.81 1.75
C ASP A 489 -12.18 -3.80 0.72
N ARG A 490 -13.22 -3.06 1.13
CA ARG A 490 -13.85 -2.02 0.31
C ARG A 490 -12.87 -0.94 -0.15
N ARG A 491 -11.81 -0.63 0.61
CA ARG A 491 -10.81 0.39 0.20
C ARG A 491 -9.97 -0.13 -0.96
N THR A 492 -9.33 -1.30 -0.80
CA THR A 492 -8.55 -1.93 -1.88
C THR A 492 -9.42 -2.24 -3.11
N SER A 493 -10.68 -2.66 -2.91
CA SER A 493 -11.66 -2.88 -3.99
C SER A 493 -11.92 -1.60 -4.81
N ILE A 494 -12.26 -0.49 -4.15
CA ILE A 494 -12.60 0.77 -4.84
C ILE A 494 -11.34 1.39 -5.49
N LEU A 495 -10.18 1.35 -4.82
CA LEU A 495 -8.91 1.81 -5.39
C LEU A 495 -8.56 1.01 -6.66
N MET A 496 -8.62 -0.33 -6.60
CA MET A 496 -8.41 -1.20 -7.76
C MET A 496 -9.42 -0.93 -8.88
N LYS A 497 -10.66 -0.56 -8.56
CA LYS A 497 -11.70 -0.26 -9.55
C LYS A 497 -11.38 1.05 -10.30
N ARG A 498 -11.12 2.15 -9.59
CA ARG A 498 -10.80 3.46 -10.20
C ARG A 498 -9.51 3.43 -11.03
N LEU A 499 -8.45 2.80 -10.51
CA LEU A 499 -7.17 2.59 -11.22
C LEU A 499 -7.30 1.88 -12.58
N ARG A 500 -8.42 1.19 -12.83
CA ARG A 500 -8.69 0.46 -14.09
C ARG A 500 -9.70 1.18 -14.99
N GLN A 501 -10.38 2.20 -14.47
CA GLN A 501 -11.33 3.01 -15.24
C GLN A 501 -10.68 4.25 -15.87
N ASN A 502 -9.38 4.49 -15.59
CA ASN A 502 -8.65 5.71 -15.94
C ASN A 502 -9.37 6.99 -15.46
N GLU A 503 -10.09 6.90 -14.33
CA GLU A 503 -10.55 8.08 -13.60
C GLU A 503 -9.33 8.79 -13.00
N GLU A 504 -9.26 10.11 -13.12
CA GLU A 504 -8.18 10.91 -12.53
C GLU A 504 -8.21 10.75 -11.00
N LEU A 505 -7.18 10.12 -10.44
CA LEU A 505 -7.01 10.02 -8.99
C LEU A 505 -6.71 11.40 -8.43
N MET A 506 -7.46 11.83 -7.43
CA MET A 506 -7.30 13.14 -6.81
C MET A 506 -6.00 13.14 -5.98
N THR A 507 -4.89 13.55 -6.59
CA THR A 507 -3.60 13.71 -5.92
C THR A 507 -3.43 15.15 -5.44
N ALA A 508 -3.64 15.38 -4.14
CA ALA A 508 -3.37 16.66 -3.51
C ALA A 508 -1.91 16.68 -3.02
N VAL A 509 -1.16 17.71 -3.43
CA VAL A 509 0.17 17.98 -2.89
C VAL A 509 0.06 19.20 -1.97
N ASN A 510 0.24 18.98 -0.67
CA ASN A 510 0.17 20.04 0.33
C ASN A 510 1.38 20.98 0.24
N GLY A 511 1.30 22.16 0.87
CA GLY A 511 2.38 23.16 0.89
C GLY A 511 3.73 22.61 1.36
N ASP A 512 3.74 21.70 2.33
CA ASP A 512 4.93 21.01 2.84
C ASP A 512 5.47 19.88 1.92
N GLY A 513 4.93 19.78 0.71
CA GLY A 513 5.28 18.79 -0.30
C GLY A 513 4.68 17.39 -0.06
N GLU A 514 3.79 17.22 0.91
CA GLU A 514 3.17 15.93 1.22
C GLU A 514 2.19 15.51 0.11
N VAL A 515 2.31 14.27 -0.35
CA VAL A 515 1.52 13.71 -1.44
C VAL A 515 0.41 12.83 -0.87
N LEU A 516 -0.81 13.33 -0.95
CA LEU A 516 -2.04 12.64 -0.61
C LEU A 516 -2.70 12.11 -1.88
N VAL A 517 -3.01 10.82 -1.93
CA VAL A 517 -3.82 10.22 -3.02
C VAL A 517 -5.19 9.87 -2.42
N GLU A 518 -6.26 10.51 -2.89
CA GLU A 518 -7.63 10.36 -2.33
C GLU A 518 -7.70 10.62 -0.80
N GLY A 519 -6.76 11.41 -0.25
CA GLY A 519 -6.64 11.72 1.18
C GLY A 519 -5.76 10.78 2.01
N GLU A 520 -5.13 9.75 1.41
CA GLU A 520 -4.17 8.87 2.09
C GLU A 520 -2.71 9.28 1.76
N TYR A 521 -1.85 9.37 2.78
CA TYR A 521 -0.45 9.81 2.63
C TYR A 521 0.42 8.72 2.02
N VAL A 522 1.01 9.00 0.85
CA VAL A 522 1.83 8.03 0.10
C VAL A 522 3.34 8.39 0.16
N GLY A 523 3.67 9.64 0.49
CA GLY A 523 5.05 10.12 0.61
C GLY A 523 5.17 11.64 0.54
N ARG A 524 6.38 12.16 0.31
CA ARG A 524 6.67 13.60 0.20
C ARG A 524 7.53 13.91 -1.03
N LEU A 525 7.15 14.92 -1.80
CA LEU A 525 7.84 15.39 -3.02
C LEU A 525 8.89 16.46 -2.67
N GLN A 526 10.15 16.05 -2.56
CA GLN A 526 11.29 16.94 -2.25
C GLN A 526 11.92 17.43 -3.55
N GLY A 527 11.78 18.73 -3.85
CA GLY A 527 12.21 19.28 -5.14
C GLY A 527 11.51 18.57 -6.31
N PHE A 528 12.27 17.77 -7.06
CA PHE A 528 11.82 16.94 -8.19
C PHE A 528 11.90 15.43 -7.92
N VAL A 529 12.03 15.00 -6.66
CA VAL A 529 12.13 13.58 -6.27
C VAL A 529 11.01 13.21 -5.30
N PHE A 530 10.20 12.21 -5.68
CA PHE A 530 9.20 11.64 -4.80
C PHE A 530 9.85 10.65 -3.81
N VAL A 531 9.72 10.93 -2.52
CA VAL A 531 10.17 10.07 -1.43
C VAL A 531 8.95 9.34 -0.84
N PRO A 532 8.74 8.05 -1.14
CA PRO A 532 7.57 7.30 -0.64
C PRO A 532 7.66 7.03 0.87
N ASP A 533 6.52 6.87 1.54
CA ASP A 533 6.49 6.48 2.95
C ASP A 533 7.10 5.07 3.14
N PRO A 534 8.16 4.91 3.96
CA PRO A 534 8.74 3.60 4.27
C PRO A 534 7.76 2.65 4.98
N ARG A 535 6.65 3.14 5.57
CA ARG A 535 5.60 2.31 6.19
C ARG A 535 4.73 1.56 5.16
N ALA A 536 4.71 2.02 3.91
CA ALA A 536 3.87 1.46 2.84
C ALA A 536 4.53 0.24 2.17
N GLU A 537 4.81 -0.82 2.92
CA GLU A 537 5.36 -2.08 2.39
C GLU A 537 4.27 -3.02 1.84
N GLY A 538 4.59 -3.74 0.75
CA GLY A 538 3.72 -4.75 0.13
C GLY A 538 3.23 -4.42 -1.28
N GLU A 539 2.38 -5.29 -1.83
CA GLU A 539 1.83 -5.16 -3.20
C GLU A 539 0.92 -3.92 -3.33
N GLN A 540 0.14 -3.60 -2.28
CA GLN A 540 -0.65 -2.36 -2.17
C GLN A 540 0.23 -1.12 -2.25
N GLY A 541 1.30 -1.06 -1.45
CA GLY A 541 2.26 0.06 -1.46
C GLY A 541 2.92 0.26 -2.82
N ARG A 542 3.25 -0.82 -3.53
CA ARG A 542 3.78 -0.74 -4.91
C ARG A 542 2.77 -0.16 -5.90
N ILE A 543 1.49 -0.51 -5.78
CA ILE A 543 0.43 0.01 -6.65
C ILE A 543 0.23 1.52 -6.39
N LEU A 544 0.15 1.93 -5.12
CA LEU A 544 0.02 3.34 -4.74
C LEU A 544 1.21 4.20 -5.20
N ARG A 545 2.45 3.69 -5.07
CA ARG A 545 3.66 4.37 -5.58
C ARG A 545 3.62 4.59 -7.10
N ASN A 546 3.24 3.56 -7.86
CA ASN A 546 3.10 3.67 -9.32
C ASN A 546 2.02 4.71 -9.71
N ALA A 547 0.88 4.71 -9.02
CA ALA A 547 -0.20 5.67 -9.24
C ALA A 547 0.24 7.11 -8.93
N ALA A 548 0.93 7.31 -7.80
CA ALA A 548 1.47 8.61 -7.41
C ALA A 548 2.50 9.13 -8.44
N SER A 549 3.47 8.30 -8.88
CA SER A 549 4.48 8.70 -9.88
C SER A 549 3.84 9.17 -11.20
N GLN A 550 2.80 8.48 -11.69
CA GLN A 550 2.09 8.90 -12.91
C GLN A 550 1.34 10.24 -12.75
N ALA A 551 0.69 10.47 -11.61
CA ALA A 551 -0.04 11.72 -11.35
C ALA A 551 0.90 12.91 -11.05
N LEU A 552 2.01 12.67 -10.36
CA LEU A 552 2.98 13.70 -9.96
C LEU A 552 3.72 14.34 -11.13
N ALA A 553 3.73 13.74 -12.32
CA ALA A 553 4.35 14.31 -13.53
C ALA A 553 3.80 15.72 -13.88
N GLY A 554 2.53 16.01 -13.57
CA GLY A 554 1.94 17.34 -13.71
C GLY A 554 2.55 18.37 -12.75
N GLU A 555 2.44 18.14 -11.43
CA GLU A 555 3.01 19.02 -10.39
C GLU A 555 4.53 19.19 -10.54
N ILE A 556 5.27 18.13 -10.94
CA ILE A 556 6.71 18.20 -11.22
C ILE A 556 7.00 19.15 -12.41
N SER A 557 6.16 19.13 -13.44
CA SER A 557 6.27 20.04 -14.58
C SER A 557 5.94 21.49 -14.21
N GLU A 558 4.95 21.73 -13.36
CA GLU A 558 4.63 23.07 -12.85
C GLU A 558 5.72 23.59 -11.89
N ARG A 559 6.29 22.73 -11.03
CA ARG A 559 7.47 23.07 -10.20
C ARG A 559 8.67 23.44 -11.07
N ALA A 560 8.88 22.75 -12.19
CA ALA A 560 9.96 23.07 -13.12
C ALA A 560 9.78 24.46 -13.73
N GLN A 561 8.55 24.82 -14.15
CA GLN A 561 8.25 26.17 -14.62
C GLN A 561 8.44 27.23 -13.52
N ARG A 562 7.97 26.96 -12.29
CA ARG A 562 8.17 27.83 -11.12
C ARG A 562 9.65 28.08 -10.84
N LEU A 563 10.51 27.05 -10.88
CA LEU A 563 11.97 27.21 -10.70
C LEU A 563 12.62 28.02 -11.84
N VAL A 564 12.20 27.82 -13.08
CA VAL A 564 12.72 28.58 -14.24
C VAL A 564 12.38 30.07 -14.14
N MET A 565 11.20 30.41 -13.60
CA MET A 565 10.76 31.78 -13.35
C MET A 565 11.19 32.36 -11.99
N ALA A 566 11.77 31.56 -11.09
CA ALA A 566 12.10 31.99 -9.73
C ALA A 566 13.20 33.09 -9.71
N PRO A 567 13.11 34.10 -8.82
CA PRO A 567 14.19 35.04 -8.54
C PRO A 567 15.53 34.36 -8.17
N ASP A 568 16.65 34.99 -8.52
CA ASP A 568 18.01 34.49 -8.17
C ASP A 568 18.26 34.37 -6.65
N ALA A 569 17.44 35.02 -5.81
CA ALA A 569 17.53 34.98 -4.35
C ALA A 569 16.88 33.73 -3.73
N ASP A 570 15.94 33.08 -4.42
CA ASP A 570 15.24 31.89 -3.93
C ASP A 570 16.05 30.60 -4.16
N ILE A 571 17.14 30.73 -4.93
CA ILE A 571 18.10 29.67 -5.26
C ILE A 571 19.38 29.92 -4.44
N SER A 572 19.91 28.89 -3.80
CA SER A 572 21.11 28.97 -2.97
C SER A 572 22.01 27.74 -3.12
N LEU A 573 23.28 27.85 -2.72
CA LEU A 573 24.26 26.76 -2.78
C LEU A 573 24.62 26.32 -1.36
N SER A 574 24.50 25.02 -1.08
CA SER A 574 24.92 24.43 0.18
C SER A 574 26.43 24.22 0.25
N GLU A 575 26.98 24.09 1.46
CA GLU A 575 28.42 23.90 1.68
C GLU A 575 28.93 22.56 1.11
N HIS A 576 28.02 21.58 0.94
CA HIS A 576 28.24 20.29 0.26
C HIS A 576 27.92 20.32 -1.25
N GLY A 577 27.91 21.50 -1.89
CA GLY A 577 27.78 21.61 -3.34
C GLY A 577 26.40 21.22 -3.90
N ARG A 578 25.31 21.36 -3.13
CA ARG A 578 23.94 21.16 -3.64
C ARG A 578 23.24 22.48 -3.87
N ILE A 579 22.60 22.63 -5.03
CA ILE A 579 21.72 23.76 -5.32
C ILE A 579 20.36 23.49 -4.67
N LEU A 580 19.96 24.41 -3.80
CA LEU A 580 18.70 24.40 -3.07
C LEU A 580 17.76 25.46 -3.66
N TRP A 581 16.48 25.10 -3.83
CA TRP A 581 15.40 26.04 -4.14
C TRP A 581 14.28 25.84 -3.11
N ALA A 582 13.77 26.94 -2.53
CA ALA A 582 12.82 26.89 -1.42
C ALA A 582 13.24 25.93 -0.26
N GLY A 583 14.55 25.79 -0.02
CA GLY A 583 15.12 24.87 0.97
C GLY A 583 15.31 23.41 0.52
N HIS A 584 14.78 23.00 -0.63
CA HIS A 584 14.88 21.63 -1.13
C HIS A 584 15.99 21.48 -2.19
N PRO A 585 16.75 20.37 -2.20
CA PRO A 585 17.74 20.11 -3.24
C PRO A 585 17.09 19.86 -4.61
N VAL A 586 17.58 20.57 -5.63
CA VAL A 586 17.14 20.42 -7.03
C VAL A 586 18.28 20.02 -7.97
N ALA A 587 19.53 20.25 -7.58
CA ALA A 587 20.71 19.80 -8.30
C ALA A 587 21.93 19.63 -7.38
N GLU A 588 22.93 18.90 -7.85
CA GLU A 588 24.24 18.75 -7.22
C GLU A 588 25.35 19.22 -8.18
N LEU A 589 26.45 19.72 -7.65
CA LEU A 589 27.61 20.12 -8.43
C LEU A 589 28.60 18.96 -8.58
N LYS A 590 29.10 18.75 -9.79
CA LYS A 590 30.21 17.83 -10.08
C LYS A 590 31.45 18.59 -10.55
N GLY A 591 32.63 18.04 -10.27
CA GLY A 591 33.91 18.58 -10.71
C GLY A 591 34.04 18.67 -12.24
N SER A 592 34.99 19.49 -12.69
CA SER A 592 35.37 19.59 -14.10
C SER A 592 36.84 19.96 -14.25
N ASP A 593 37.34 19.90 -15.49
CA ASP A 593 38.69 20.30 -15.89
C ASP A 593 39.01 21.79 -15.59
N ASN A 594 37.99 22.60 -15.28
CA ASN A 594 38.12 24.00 -14.91
C ASN A 594 37.45 24.26 -13.56
N ILE A 595 38.26 24.52 -12.52
CA ILE A 595 37.83 24.75 -11.14
C ILE A 595 36.81 25.91 -10.96
N LEU A 596 36.69 26.82 -11.93
CA LEU A 596 35.71 27.92 -11.92
C LEU A 596 34.44 27.63 -12.74
N LEU A 597 34.34 26.45 -13.37
CA LEU A 597 33.20 25.99 -14.16
C LEU A 597 32.84 24.53 -13.79
N PRO A 598 32.40 24.27 -12.54
CA PRO A 598 31.79 22.99 -12.18
C PRO A 598 30.51 22.73 -13.01
N ARG A 599 30.11 21.46 -13.13
CA ARG A 599 28.89 21.05 -13.86
C ARG A 599 27.71 20.94 -12.91
N VAL A 600 26.53 21.39 -13.32
CA VAL A 600 25.26 21.13 -12.62
C VAL A 600 24.67 19.80 -13.06
N GLU A 601 24.28 18.94 -12.13
CA GLU A 601 23.57 17.68 -12.37
C GLU A 601 22.25 17.67 -11.61
N LEU A 602 21.12 17.55 -12.32
CA LEU A 602 19.78 17.66 -11.71
C LEU A 602 19.42 16.45 -10.84
N VAL A 603 18.97 16.73 -9.61
CA VAL A 603 18.44 15.75 -8.66
C VAL A 603 16.94 15.62 -8.91
N ALA A 604 16.57 14.71 -9.81
CA ALA A 604 15.19 14.50 -10.26
C ALA A 604 14.95 13.06 -10.72
N GLY A 605 13.70 12.59 -10.58
CA GLY A 605 13.26 11.26 -11.06
C GLY A 605 13.08 11.17 -12.57
N GLU A 606 12.53 10.04 -13.05
CA GLU A 606 12.18 9.82 -14.46
C GLU A 606 11.03 10.73 -14.93
N GLU A 607 10.25 11.25 -13.99
CA GLU A 607 9.14 12.17 -14.20
C GLU A 607 9.59 13.53 -14.78
N LEU A 608 10.82 14.00 -14.49
CA LEU A 608 11.36 15.25 -15.06
C LEU A 608 12.17 14.98 -16.32
N ASN A 609 11.47 14.97 -17.45
CA ASN A 609 12.00 14.70 -18.79
C ASN A 609 11.69 15.82 -19.80
N GLY A 610 12.18 15.67 -21.04
CA GLY A 610 11.95 16.60 -22.14
C GLY A 610 12.43 18.04 -21.87
N SER A 611 11.77 19.01 -22.51
CA SER A 611 12.12 20.44 -22.45
C SER A 611 12.01 21.05 -21.04
N ALA A 612 11.16 20.49 -20.15
CA ALA A 612 11.10 20.91 -18.76
C ALA A 612 12.46 20.69 -18.05
N ARG A 613 13.10 19.55 -18.30
CA ARG A 613 14.44 19.24 -17.78
C ARG A 613 15.52 20.16 -18.36
N GLU A 614 15.48 20.40 -19.67
CA GLU A 614 16.45 21.26 -20.37
C GLU A 614 16.36 22.73 -19.91
N ASN A 615 15.15 23.24 -19.70
CA ASN A 615 14.94 24.60 -19.18
C ASN A 615 15.46 24.76 -17.75
N VAL A 616 15.20 23.78 -16.86
CA VAL A 616 15.72 23.77 -15.49
C VAL A 616 17.26 23.68 -15.47
N GLN A 617 17.85 22.78 -16.25
CA GLN A 617 19.31 22.69 -16.42
C GLN A 617 19.89 24.05 -16.84
N THR A 618 19.37 24.64 -17.92
CA THR A 618 19.80 25.94 -18.45
C THR A 618 19.69 27.06 -17.41
N ARG A 619 18.60 27.09 -16.62
CA ARG A 619 18.40 28.08 -15.54
C ARG A 619 19.47 27.95 -14.45
N LEU A 620 19.77 26.74 -14.01
CA LEU A 620 20.70 26.49 -12.91
C LEU A 620 22.17 26.68 -13.33
N ASP A 621 22.55 26.27 -14.55
CA ASP A 621 23.88 26.57 -15.10
C ASP A 621 24.11 28.09 -15.24
N ALA A 622 23.09 28.84 -15.69
CA ALA A 622 23.15 30.30 -15.77
C ALA A 622 23.24 30.95 -14.38
N TRP A 623 22.42 30.50 -13.41
CA TRP A 623 22.47 30.98 -12.02
C TRP A 623 23.84 30.72 -11.39
N LEU A 624 24.38 29.50 -11.52
CA LEU A 624 25.66 29.13 -10.92
C LEU A 624 26.82 29.95 -11.49
N LYS A 625 26.82 30.15 -12.82
CA LYS A 625 27.81 31.00 -13.51
C LYS A 625 27.77 32.44 -12.99
N MET A 626 26.57 33.01 -12.78
CA MET A 626 26.42 34.33 -12.19
C MET A 626 26.80 34.37 -10.70
N HIS A 627 26.46 33.35 -9.93
CA HIS A 627 26.82 33.22 -8.52
C HIS A 627 28.35 33.20 -8.32
N ILE A 628 29.05 32.34 -9.08
CA ILE A 628 30.52 32.28 -9.08
C ILE A 628 31.13 33.62 -9.54
N ALA A 629 30.58 34.22 -10.60
CA ALA A 629 31.04 35.50 -11.11
C ALA A 629 30.91 36.64 -10.08
N ASN A 630 29.82 36.68 -9.31
CA ASN A 630 29.57 37.70 -8.30
C ASN A 630 30.39 37.46 -7.03
N VAL A 631 30.41 36.24 -6.50
CA VAL A 631 31.07 35.91 -5.21
C VAL A 631 32.61 35.86 -5.33
N LEU A 632 33.15 35.54 -6.52
CA LEU A 632 34.58 35.53 -6.82
C LEU A 632 34.98 36.62 -7.83
N ALA A 633 34.21 37.72 -7.96
CA ALA A 633 34.45 38.77 -8.94
C ALA A 633 35.91 39.26 -9.10
N PRO A 634 36.71 39.44 -8.03
CA PRO A 634 38.13 39.80 -8.18
C PRO A 634 38.97 38.73 -8.89
N LEU A 635 38.67 37.45 -8.67
CA LEU A 635 39.36 36.32 -9.29
C LEU A 635 39.02 36.20 -10.78
N ILE A 636 37.75 36.45 -11.13
CA ILE A 636 37.27 36.49 -12.51
C ILE A 636 37.90 37.68 -13.26
N ALA A 637 37.93 38.86 -12.64
CA ALA A 637 38.63 40.03 -13.20
C ALA A 637 40.11 39.74 -13.47
N LEU A 638 40.82 39.07 -12.55
CA LEU A 638 42.22 38.65 -12.73
C LEU A 638 42.40 37.58 -13.83
N ARG A 639 41.45 36.65 -13.97
CA ARG A 639 41.44 35.65 -15.05
C ARG A 639 41.30 36.30 -16.42
N ASP A 640 40.37 37.24 -16.54
CA ASP A 640 39.97 37.85 -17.81
C ASP A 640 40.77 39.13 -18.14
N ALA A 641 41.67 39.55 -17.25
CA ALA A 641 42.56 40.70 -17.43
C ALA A 641 43.48 40.56 -18.65
N THR A 642 43.32 41.46 -19.62
CA THR A 642 44.19 41.59 -20.80
C THR A 642 45.37 42.55 -20.60
N ASP A 643 45.39 43.32 -19.51
CA ASP A 643 46.45 44.29 -19.16
C ASP A 643 47.53 43.71 -18.24
N VAL A 644 47.56 42.39 -18.09
CA VAL A 644 48.53 41.63 -17.30
C VAL A 644 49.32 40.73 -18.24
N GLU A 645 50.62 41.03 -18.42
CA GLU A 645 51.44 40.42 -19.47
C GLU A 645 52.65 39.64 -18.92
N GLY A 646 53.30 38.84 -19.79
CA GLY A 646 54.56 38.15 -19.49
C GLY A 646 54.52 37.32 -18.20
N LEU A 647 55.54 37.49 -17.35
CA LEU A 647 55.64 36.78 -16.06
C LEU A 647 54.48 37.09 -15.09
N ALA A 648 53.89 38.29 -15.17
CA ALA A 648 52.71 38.61 -14.36
C ALA A 648 51.49 37.80 -14.80
N ARG A 649 51.34 37.50 -16.11
CA ARG A 649 50.26 36.63 -16.60
C ARG A 649 50.41 35.20 -16.09
N GLY A 650 51.63 34.68 -16.00
CA GLY A 650 51.91 33.37 -15.40
C GLY A 650 51.55 33.30 -13.92
N ILE A 651 51.86 34.34 -13.14
CA ILE A 651 51.48 34.44 -11.73
C ILE A 651 49.96 34.64 -11.55
N ALA A 652 49.32 35.43 -12.41
CA ALA A 652 47.86 35.57 -12.44
C ALA A 652 47.16 34.23 -12.73
N PHE A 653 47.68 33.45 -13.68
CA PHE A 653 47.16 32.12 -14.00
C PHE A 653 47.27 31.16 -12.81
N ARG A 654 48.45 31.02 -12.19
CA ARG A 654 48.62 30.19 -10.98
C ARG A 654 47.76 30.67 -9.81
N LEU A 655 47.54 31.98 -9.66
CA LEU A 655 46.60 32.52 -8.67
C LEU A 655 45.17 32.08 -8.97
N VAL A 656 44.73 32.10 -10.23
CA VAL A 656 43.39 31.65 -10.63
C VAL A 656 43.20 30.14 -10.38
N GLU A 657 44.17 29.31 -10.74
CA GLU A 657 44.18 27.86 -10.45
C GLU A 657 44.05 27.58 -8.94
N ASN A 658 44.78 28.32 -8.11
CA ASN A 658 44.80 28.16 -6.65
C ASN A 658 43.80 29.09 -5.94
N LEU A 659 42.69 29.44 -6.63
CA LEU A 659 41.56 30.20 -6.10
C LEU A 659 41.93 31.50 -5.37
N GLY A 660 42.95 32.20 -5.86
CA GLY A 660 43.40 33.51 -5.40
C GLY A 660 44.33 33.51 -4.19
N THR A 661 44.96 32.37 -3.87
CA THR A 661 46.00 32.23 -2.85
C THR A 661 47.17 31.40 -3.36
N LEU A 662 48.41 31.81 -3.10
CA LEU A 662 49.63 31.05 -3.36
C LEU A 662 50.62 31.20 -2.21
N ALA A 663 51.28 30.12 -1.80
CA ALA A 663 52.48 30.20 -0.98
C ALA A 663 53.64 30.86 -1.79
N ARG A 664 54.20 31.96 -1.30
CA ARG A 664 55.25 32.74 -1.99
C ARG A 664 56.53 31.92 -2.27
N GLU A 665 56.77 30.85 -1.54
CA GLU A 665 57.90 29.94 -1.76
C GLU A 665 57.83 29.25 -3.13
N THR A 666 56.65 28.82 -3.60
CA THR A 666 56.49 28.07 -4.86
C THR A 666 56.68 28.92 -6.12
N VAL A 667 56.55 30.24 -5.98
CA VAL A 667 56.74 31.27 -7.02
C VAL A 667 57.92 32.18 -6.71
N SER A 668 58.84 31.76 -5.83
CA SER A 668 59.87 32.65 -5.27
C SER A 668 60.88 33.17 -6.30
N GLU A 669 61.17 32.41 -7.36
CA GLU A 669 62.01 32.86 -8.48
C GLU A 669 61.24 33.81 -9.41
N ASP A 670 60.03 33.43 -9.84
CA ASP A 670 59.15 34.26 -10.68
C ASP A 670 58.90 35.64 -10.06
N VAL A 671 58.60 35.67 -8.76
CA VAL A 671 58.34 36.90 -7.98
C VAL A 671 59.60 37.76 -7.81
N ARG A 672 60.78 37.16 -7.90
CA ARG A 672 62.07 37.87 -7.87
C ARG A 672 62.44 38.43 -9.25
N ALA A 673 62.03 37.76 -10.32
CA ALA A 673 62.17 38.21 -11.71
C ALA A 673 61.14 39.29 -12.10
N LEU A 674 59.97 39.34 -11.45
CA LEU A 674 59.01 40.44 -11.62
C LEU A 674 59.65 41.81 -11.32
N ASP A 675 59.53 42.72 -12.28
CA ASP A 675 59.86 44.13 -12.12
C ASP A 675 58.76 44.89 -11.34
N GLN A 676 58.90 46.22 -11.25
CA GLN A 676 57.93 47.04 -10.53
C GLN A 676 56.65 47.32 -11.35
N ALA A 677 56.71 47.33 -12.69
CA ALA A 677 55.55 47.56 -13.54
C ALA A 677 54.60 46.36 -13.55
N ALA A 678 55.14 45.15 -13.71
CA ALA A 678 54.40 43.88 -13.68
C ALA A 678 53.79 43.60 -12.29
N ARG A 679 54.47 44.01 -11.20
CA ARG A 679 53.87 44.04 -9.85
C ARG A 679 52.75 45.07 -9.73
N GLY A 680 52.84 46.20 -10.46
CA GLY A 680 51.78 47.20 -10.57
C GLY A 680 50.50 46.66 -11.21
N GLN A 681 50.63 45.95 -12.33
CA GLN A 681 49.53 45.26 -13.02
C GLN A 681 48.76 44.33 -12.05
N LEU A 682 49.46 43.45 -11.33
CA LEU A 682 48.82 42.52 -10.38
C LEU A 682 48.18 43.23 -9.18
N ARG A 683 48.80 44.32 -8.68
CA ARG A 683 48.23 45.14 -7.59
C ARG A 683 46.95 45.88 -8.00
N LYS A 684 46.85 46.32 -9.25
CA LYS A 684 45.64 46.95 -9.82
C LYS A 684 44.42 46.01 -9.73
N HIS A 685 44.65 44.71 -9.94
CA HIS A 685 43.65 43.64 -9.78
C HIS A 685 43.52 43.12 -8.33
N GLY A 686 44.05 43.84 -7.33
CA GLY A 686 43.83 43.55 -5.91
C GLY A 686 44.75 42.47 -5.31
N VAL A 687 45.75 41.97 -6.04
CA VAL A 687 46.73 41.00 -5.53
C VAL A 687 47.69 41.67 -4.53
N ARG A 688 47.83 41.12 -3.33
CA ARG A 688 48.84 41.51 -2.34
C ARG A 688 50.01 40.53 -2.31
N PHE A 689 51.21 41.09 -2.18
CA PHE A 689 52.48 40.36 -2.09
C PHE A 689 52.98 40.37 -0.64
N GLY A 690 52.58 39.38 0.15
CA GLY A 690 53.02 39.19 1.53
C GLY A 690 54.46 38.68 1.66
N ALA A 691 54.94 38.51 2.89
CA ALA A 691 56.17 37.82 3.24
C ALA A 691 56.11 36.32 2.88
N TYR A 692 54.99 35.65 3.19
CA TYR A 692 54.85 34.20 3.07
C TYR A 692 53.92 33.79 1.94
N SER A 693 52.95 34.63 1.59
CA SER A 693 51.84 34.31 0.70
C SER A 693 51.56 35.45 -0.29
N ILE A 694 51.09 35.11 -1.49
CA ILE A 694 50.56 36.05 -2.48
C ILE A 694 49.07 35.74 -2.63
N PHE A 695 48.21 36.72 -2.36
CA PHE A 695 46.80 36.45 -2.16
C PHE A 695 45.91 37.65 -2.48
N MET A 696 44.62 37.41 -2.67
CA MET A 696 43.61 38.44 -2.90
C MET A 696 42.75 38.64 -1.63
N PRO A 697 42.93 39.72 -0.84
CA PRO A 697 42.27 39.86 0.47
C PRO A 697 40.74 39.85 0.40
N ALA A 698 40.14 40.27 -0.72
CA ALA A 698 38.70 40.24 -0.93
C ALA A 698 38.12 38.81 -0.90
N LEU A 699 38.92 37.79 -1.24
CA LEU A 699 38.52 36.38 -1.30
C LEU A 699 38.64 35.65 0.05
N LEU A 700 39.10 36.36 1.09
CA LEU A 700 39.07 35.90 2.50
C LEU A 700 37.73 36.22 3.20
N LYS A 701 36.78 36.87 2.50
CA LYS A 701 35.42 37.13 3.03
C LYS A 701 34.64 35.80 3.16
N PRO A 702 33.73 35.64 4.14
CA PRO A 702 33.09 34.35 4.44
C PRO A 702 32.28 33.71 3.29
N ALA A 703 31.70 34.51 2.38
CA ALA A 703 31.04 33.97 1.20
C ALA A 703 32.05 33.39 0.19
N SER A 704 33.07 34.18 -0.16
CA SER A 704 34.13 33.76 -1.07
C SER A 704 34.93 32.58 -0.51
N ALA A 705 35.26 32.57 0.78
CA ALA A 705 35.98 31.48 1.43
C ALA A 705 35.21 30.15 1.40
N ARG A 706 33.90 30.16 1.64
CA ARG A 706 33.06 28.95 1.53
C ARG A 706 32.95 28.45 0.09
N LEU A 707 32.66 29.33 -0.87
CA LEU A 707 32.61 28.93 -2.29
C LEU A 707 33.96 28.40 -2.78
N ARG A 708 35.10 28.98 -2.33
CA ARG A 708 36.44 28.47 -2.64
C ARG A 708 36.67 27.06 -2.10
N LEU A 709 36.24 26.78 -0.86
CA LEU A 709 36.28 25.43 -0.30
C LEU A 709 35.44 24.45 -1.13
N THR A 710 34.22 24.81 -1.51
CA THR A 710 33.34 23.97 -2.35
C THR A 710 33.96 23.67 -3.72
N LEU A 711 34.50 24.68 -4.42
CA LEU A 711 35.14 24.50 -5.74
C LEU A 711 36.43 23.66 -5.65
N TRP A 712 37.26 23.88 -4.63
CA TRP A 712 38.45 23.06 -4.37
C TRP A 712 38.09 21.60 -4.05
N ALA A 713 37.06 21.38 -3.21
CA ALA A 713 36.57 20.04 -2.86
C ALA A 713 36.06 19.27 -4.09
N LEU A 714 35.37 19.97 -5.01
CA LEU A 714 34.89 19.38 -6.28
C LEU A 714 36.01 19.09 -7.28
N HIS A 715 37.09 19.89 -7.29
CA HIS A 715 38.20 19.72 -8.25
C HIS A 715 39.25 18.70 -7.79
N ARG A 716 39.43 18.49 -6.48
CA ARG A 716 40.29 17.41 -5.94
C ARG A 716 39.67 16.01 -6.09
N ALA A 717 38.37 15.91 -6.36
CA ALA A 717 37.62 14.67 -6.30
C ALA A 717 38.05 13.70 -7.42
N THR A 718 38.25 12.44 -7.06
CA THR A 718 38.54 11.36 -8.01
C THR A 718 37.31 10.47 -8.18
N ALA A 719 37.26 9.67 -9.25
CA ALA A 719 36.10 8.81 -9.55
C ALA A 719 35.78 7.73 -8.49
N GLU A 720 36.64 7.58 -7.47
CA GLU A 720 36.51 6.61 -6.36
C GLU A 720 36.35 7.30 -4.98
N GLN A 721 36.24 8.64 -4.90
CA GLN A 721 36.17 9.38 -3.64
C GLN A 721 35.15 10.53 -3.69
N GLU A 722 34.26 10.59 -2.69
CA GLU A 722 33.26 11.66 -2.59
C GLU A 722 33.90 13.03 -2.30
N PRO A 723 33.54 14.12 -3.01
CA PRO A 723 34.26 15.40 -2.96
C PRO A 723 34.38 16.01 -1.56
N PHE A 724 33.36 15.80 -0.72
CA PHE A 724 33.22 16.38 0.61
C PHE A 724 33.54 15.40 1.75
N GLU A 725 33.84 14.14 1.43
CA GLU A 725 34.18 13.14 2.46
C GLU A 725 35.53 13.47 3.12
N SER A 726 35.65 13.11 4.41
CA SER A 726 36.83 13.34 5.27
C SER A 726 37.28 14.81 5.43
N LEU A 727 36.45 15.79 5.08
CA LEU A 727 36.75 17.20 5.32
C LEU A 727 36.49 17.61 6.78
N PRO A 728 37.43 18.29 7.46
CA PRO A 728 37.16 18.96 8.73
C PRO A 728 36.14 20.10 8.57
N ALA A 729 35.49 20.48 9.66
CA ALA A 729 34.61 21.66 9.67
C ALA A 729 35.40 22.95 9.35
N PRO A 730 34.88 23.85 8.49
CA PRO A 730 35.56 25.10 8.16
C PRO A 730 35.64 26.03 9.39
N PRO A 731 36.76 26.76 9.60
CA PRO A 731 36.90 27.72 10.70
C PRO A 731 35.77 28.76 10.74
N THR A 732 35.21 28.99 11.93
CA THR A 732 34.13 29.95 12.16
C THR A 732 34.51 31.36 11.67
N PRO A 733 33.64 32.04 10.89
CA PRO A 733 33.87 33.40 10.43
C PRO A 733 34.26 34.36 11.56
N GLY A 734 35.32 35.14 11.32
CA GLY A 734 35.86 36.09 12.29
C GLY A 734 37.15 35.62 12.98
N LEU A 735 37.34 34.30 13.17
CA LEU A 735 38.53 33.75 13.80
C LEU A 735 39.83 34.15 13.04
N THR A 736 40.89 34.38 13.82
CA THR A 736 42.23 34.78 13.35
C THR A 736 43.20 33.60 13.30
N SER A 737 43.06 32.63 14.20
CA SER A 737 43.71 31.33 14.12
C SER A 737 42.87 30.22 14.77
N VAL A 738 43.13 28.98 14.38
CA VAL A 738 42.54 27.74 14.93
C VAL A 738 43.64 26.68 15.16
N PRO A 739 43.43 25.66 16.00
CA PRO A 739 44.24 24.44 15.97
C PRO A 739 44.25 23.82 14.56
N ALA A 740 45.39 23.32 14.11
CA ALA A 740 45.49 22.61 12.83
C ALA A 740 45.19 21.12 13.05
N ASP A 741 44.12 20.64 12.43
CA ASP A 741 43.84 19.21 12.32
C ASP A 741 44.87 18.56 11.40
N GLN A 742 45.47 17.46 11.85
CA GLN A 742 46.48 16.70 11.11
C GLN A 742 45.86 15.67 10.15
N ALA A 743 44.55 15.40 10.26
CA ALA A 743 43.77 14.64 9.29
C ALA A 743 43.29 15.53 8.11
N ALA A 744 43.43 16.86 8.21
CA ALA A 744 43.03 17.79 7.15
C ALA A 744 43.82 17.54 5.85
N PRO A 745 43.15 17.31 4.70
CA PRO A 745 43.83 17.11 3.42
C PRO A 745 44.66 18.33 2.99
N GLU A 746 45.79 18.08 2.30
CA GLU A 746 46.69 19.13 1.83
C GLU A 746 45.96 20.13 0.92
N GLY A 747 46.13 21.43 1.21
CA GLY A 747 45.40 22.53 0.54
C GLY A 747 44.10 22.97 1.20
N PHE A 748 43.48 22.17 2.10
CA PHE A 748 42.21 22.51 2.78
C PHE A 748 42.22 23.90 3.41
N TYR A 749 43.22 24.18 4.26
CA TYR A 749 43.31 25.47 4.93
C TYR A 749 43.53 26.64 3.95
N GLU A 750 44.30 26.44 2.88
CA GLU A 750 44.59 27.48 1.88
C GLU A 750 43.34 27.83 1.05
N ALA A 751 42.50 26.82 0.75
CA ALA A 751 41.19 27.00 0.12
C ALA A 751 40.25 27.88 0.97
N VAL A 752 40.27 27.74 2.31
CA VAL A 752 39.50 28.61 3.22
C VAL A 752 40.20 29.96 3.49
N GLY A 753 41.50 30.09 3.18
CA GLY A 753 42.27 31.33 3.37
C GLY A 753 43.08 31.41 4.67
N PHE A 754 43.43 30.24 5.22
CA PHE A 754 44.33 30.05 6.35
C PHE A 754 45.62 29.35 5.89
N ARG A 755 46.68 29.43 6.68
CA ARG A 755 47.94 28.69 6.46
C ARG A 755 48.38 27.98 7.73
N VAL A 756 48.77 26.72 7.62
CA VAL A 756 49.30 25.92 8.74
C VAL A 756 50.69 26.44 9.13
N CYS A 757 50.90 26.68 10.42
CA CYS A 757 52.12 27.21 11.02
C CYS A 757 52.38 26.48 12.35
N GLY A 758 53.09 25.36 12.28
CA GLY A 758 53.25 24.46 13.44
C GLY A 758 51.93 23.76 13.76
N THR A 759 51.47 23.90 15.01
CA THR A 759 50.25 23.26 15.53
C THR A 759 48.94 24.04 15.29
N ARG A 760 49.00 25.22 14.65
CA ARG A 760 47.83 26.07 14.38
C ARG A 760 47.75 26.46 12.91
N ALA A 761 46.54 26.71 12.41
CA ALA A 761 46.29 27.36 11.13
C ALA A 761 45.90 28.83 11.38
N VAL A 762 46.55 29.77 10.67
CA VAL A 762 46.42 31.22 10.88
C VAL A 762 45.87 31.88 9.63
N ARG A 763 44.93 32.82 9.77
CA ARG A 763 44.31 33.50 8.63
C ARG A 763 45.35 34.38 7.91
N ILE A 764 45.42 34.28 6.59
CA ILE A 764 46.57 34.77 5.81
C ILE A 764 46.77 36.30 5.97
N ASP A 765 45.69 37.08 6.04
CA ASP A 765 45.80 38.54 6.26
C ASP A 765 46.28 38.94 7.65
N MET A 766 46.11 38.09 8.68
CA MET A 766 46.71 38.31 10.01
C MET A 766 48.19 37.90 10.02
N LEU A 767 48.51 36.75 9.43
CA LEU A 767 49.88 36.23 9.33
C LEU A 767 50.82 37.23 8.64
N GLU A 768 50.33 37.90 7.59
CA GLU A 768 51.09 38.92 6.88
C GLU A 768 51.19 40.26 7.62
N ARG A 769 50.20 40.64 8.45
CA ARG A 769 50.34 41.80 9.37
C ARG A 769 51.43 41.56 10.40
N VAL A 770 51.51 40.36 10.97
CA VAL A 770 52.61 39.97 11.89
C VAL A 770 53.96 40.04 11.16
N ALA A 771 54.02 39.60 9.90
CA ALA A 771 55.24 39.71 9.09
C ALA A 771 55.66 41.17 8.82
N ASP A 772 54.70 42.06 8.59
CA ASP A 772 54.93 43.49 8.36
C ASP A 772 55.30 44.26 9.64
N LEU A 773 54.95 43.77 10.84
CA LEU A 773 55.51 44.25 12.12
C LEU A 773 56.95 43.77 12.35
N ILE A 774 57.24 42.51 12.02
CA ILE A 774 58.56 41.89 12.25
C ILE A 774 59.63 42.42 11.27
N ARG A 775 59.26 42.64 9.99
CA ARG A 775 60.22 43.01 8.92
C ARG A 775 61.00 44.31 9.21
N PRO A 776 60.39 45.42 9.66
CA PRO A 776 61.12 46.66 10.00
C PRO A 776 62.14 46.47 11.13
N ILE A 777 61.79 45.73 12.18
CA ILE A 777 62.68 45.48 13.34
C ILE A 777 63.94 44.71 12.89
N ILE A 778 63.75 43.67 12.07
CA ILE A 778 64.86 42.89 11.50
C ILE A 778 65.71 43.74 10.54
N ALA A 779 65.08 44.60 9.72
CA ALA A 779 65.79 45.49 8.80
C ALA A 779 66.62 46.57 9.51
N ALA A 780 66.09 47.15 10.59
CA ALA A 780 66.79 48.08 11.47
C ALA A 780 67.92 47.43 12.28
N ARG A 781 67.97 46.10 12.33
CA ARG A 781 68.94 45.28 13.08
C ARG A 781 68.95 45.51 14.59
N THR A 782 67.86 46.02 15.17
CA THR A 782 67.76 46.39 16.60
C THR A 782 68.28 45.31 17.56
N TYR A 783 68.11 44.04 17.21
CA TYR A 783 68.67 42.88 17.94
C TYR A 783 69.57 42.01 17.05
N ASN A 784 70.58 42.59 16.39
CA ASN A 784 71.46 41.91 15.45
C ASN A 784 70.72 41.16 14.31
N GLY A 785 69.57 41.71 13.89
CA GLY A 785 68.68 41.09 12.89
C GLY A 785 67.65 40.10 13.46
N GLY A 786 67.46 40.07 14.78
CA GLY A 786 66.30 39.47 15.44
C GLY A 786 65.26 40.48 15.91
N PHE A 787 64.23 39.97 16.60
CA PHE A 787 63.15 40.72 17.25
C PHE A 787 62.70 40.00 18.54
N THR A 788 61.99 40.69 19.42
CA THR A 788 61.31 40.11 20.59
C THR A 788 59.80 40.04 20.33
N VAL A 789 59.10 39.11 20.99
CA VAL A 789 57.64 38.98 20.87
C VAL A 789 56.96 40.13 21.62
N THR A 790 56.01 40.83 20.97
CA THR A 790 55.20 41.88 21.61
C THR A 790 53.75 41.42 21.83
N PRO A 791 53.02 42.02 22.79
CA PRO A 791 51.59 41.74 22.99
C PRO A 791 50.76 41.90 21.72
N ASP A 792 51.04 42.93 20.91
CA ASP A 792 50.33 43.22 19.66
C ASP A 792 50.45 42.08 18.64
N MET A 793 51.64 41.47 18.53
CA MET A 793 51.87 40.33 17.63
C MET A 793 51.05 39.10 18.04
N MET A 794 50.92 38.83 19.33
CA MET A 794 50.09 37.74 19.85
C MET A 794 48.59 38.04 19.71
N SER A 795 48.19 39.30 19.97
CA SER A 795 46.82 39.80 19.83
C SER A 795 46.29 39.64 18.40
N LEU A 796 47.09 39.97 17.38
CA LEU A 796 46.72 39.80 15.96
C LEU A 796 46.41 38.35 15.56
N VAL A 797 46.99 37.36 16.25
CA VAL A 797 46.79 35.93 15.95
C VAL A 797 45.77 35.28 16.88
N GLY A 798 45.56 35.82 18.08
CA GLY A 798 44.64 35.27 19.08
C GLY A 798 45.14 33.94 19.66
N CYS A 799 46.40 33.88 20.08
CA CYS A 799 47.02 32.68 20.67
C CYS A 799 47.97 33.03 21.83
N SER A 800 48.28 32.04 22.68
CA SER A 800 49.19 32.24 23.84
C SER A 800 50.67 32.35 23.42
N GLY A 801 51.55 32.73 24.36
CA GLY A 801 52.99 32.87 24.09
C GLY A 801 53.68 31.56 23.65
N GLU A 802 53.28 30.41 24.18
CA GLU A 802 53.80 29.10 23.74
C GLU A 802 53.30 28.72 22.34
N GLU A 803 52.02 29.00 22.05
CA GLU A 803 51.44 28.78 20.72
C GLU A 803 52.06 29.71 19.67
N PHE A 804 52.29 30.98 20.02
CA PHE A 804 52.96 31.95 19.17
C PHE A 804 54.43 31.55 18.92
N SER A 805 55.08 30.95 19.91
CA SER A 805 56.42 30.35 19.74
C SER A 805 56.41 29.14 18.79
N SER A 806 55.38 28.29 18.84
CA SER A 806 55.17 27.19 17.88
C SER A 806 54.97 27.73 16.46
N LEU A 807 54.14 28.78 16.31
CA LEU A 807 53.89 29.49 15.05
C LEU A 807 55.18 30.09 14.47
N LEU A 808 55.98 30.81 15.26
CA LEU A 808 57.23 31.42 14.81
C LEU A 808 58.25 30.37 14.36
N ARG A 809 58.32 29.21 15.03
CA ARG A 809 59.12 28.05 14.58
C ARG A 809 58.60 27.51 13.25
N GLY A 810 57.28 27.42 13.07
CA GLY A 810 56.63 27.06 11.80
C GLY A 810 56.94 28.02 10.65
N LEU A 811 57.07 29.33 10.93
CA LEU A 811 57.51 30.34 9.97
C LEU A 811 59.03 30.37 9.71
N GLY A 812 59.80 29.48 10.33
CA GLY A 812 61.25 29.39 10.13
C GLY A 812 62.08 30.38 10.94
N TYR A 813 61.56 30.90 12.05
CA TYR A 813 62.37 31.60 13.05
C TYR A 813 62.89 30.64 14.13
N ARG A 814 63.98 31.02 14.79
CA ARG A 814 64.46 30.37 16.02
C ARG A 814 64.61 31.42 17.11
N SER A 815 64.17 31.09 18.32
CA SER A 815 64.58 31.83 19.51
C SER A 815 65.97 31.43 19.98
N GLN A 816 66.65 32.40 20.58
CA GLN A 816 67.81 32.22 21.45
C GLN A 816 67.61 33.17 22.65
N ILE A 817 67.84 32.68 23.87
CA ILE A 817 67.88 33.56 25.04
C ILE A 817 69.25 34.24 25.01
N GLU A 818 69.26 35.56 24.89
CA GLU A 818 70.47 36.39 24.89
C GLU A 818 70.36 37.46 25.99
N ARG A 819 71.46 37.71 26.69
CA ARG A 819 71.59 38.89 27.57
C ARG A 819 71.82 40.11 26.69
N VAL A 820 70.85 41.00 26.62
CA VAL A 820 70.90 42.16 25.73
C VAL A 820 70.39 43.40 26.45
N LYS A 821 71.15 44.49 26.37
CA LYS A 821 70.70 45.79 26.87
C LYS A 821 69.55 46.27 25.99
N PRO A 822 68.36 46.56 26.56
CA PRO A 822 67.22 46.99 25.76
C PRO A 822 67.56 48.28 25.01
N PRO A 823 67.09 48.45 23.75
CA PRO A 823 67.29 49.68 23.02
C PRO A 823 66.66 50.85 23.79
N LYS A 824 67.35 51.99 23.81
CA LYS A 824 66.86 53.18 24.51
C LYS A 824 65.56 53.64 23.85
N VAL A 825 64.47 53.66 24.61
CA VAL A 825 63.17 54.17 24.14
C VAL A 825 63.34 55.67 23.87
N GLU A 826 63.08 56.11 22.65
CA GLU A 826 62.94 57.54 22.37
C GLU A 826 61.59 58.00 22.89
N GLU A 827 61.61 58.86 23.90
CA GLU A 827 60.40 59.46 24.47
C GLU A 827 59.73 60.36 23.41
N PRO A 828 58.41 60.18 23.13
CA PRO A 828 57.70 61.10 22.25
C PRO A 828 57.67 62.48 22.90
N LYS A 829 58.05 63.52 22.14
CA LYS A 829 58.05 64.91 22.64
C LYS A 829 56.68 65.30 23.20
N PRO A 830 56.62 66.02 24.34
CA PRO A 830 55.36 66.52 24.87
C PRO A 830 54.66 67.47 23.89
N ALA A 831 53.35 67.32 23.75
CA ALA A 831 52.47 68.37 23.26
C ALA A 831 51.82 69.06 24.46
N GLU A 832 51.88 70.40 24.50
CA GLU A 832 51.27 71.17 25.59
C GLU A 832 49.73 71.20 25.51
N PRO A 833 49.04 71.38 26.66
CA PRO A 833 47.67 70.93 26.81
C PRO A 833 46.62 71.99 26.44
N LYS A 834 45.39 71.51 26.19
CA LYS A 834 44.18 72.23 26.59
C LYS A 834 43.24 71.31 27.37
N THR A 835 42.58 71.89 28.36
CA THR A 835 41.76 71.21 29.37
C THR A 835 40.48 70.61 28.79
N ALA A 836 40.05 69.50 29.38
CA ALA A 836 38.69 69.01 29.22
C ALA A 836 37.76 69.70 30.22
N GLU A 837 36.53 69.96 29.83
CA GLU A 837 35.41 70.01 30.77
C GLU A 837 34.15 69.47 30.08
N THR A 838 33.33 68.72 30.82
CA THR A 838 32.18 67.99 30.29
C THR A 838 30.89 68.62 30.78
N LYS A 839 30.04 69.10 29.85
CA LYS A 839 28.62 69.37 30.12
C LYS A 839 27.78 69.32 28.86
N THR A 840 26.53 68.93 29.03
CA THR A 840 25.46 68.96 28.02
C THR A 840 25.08 70.41 27.72
N GLU A 841 24.64 70.68 26.48
CA GLU A 841 23.93 71.91 26.14
C GLU A 841 22.64 71.57 25.37
N GLU A 842 21.55 72.23 25.75
CA GLU A 842 20.15 71.97 25.38
C GLU A 842 19.35 73.24 25.79
N PRO A 843 18.23 73.64 25.16
CA PRO A 843 17.88 73.72 23.73
C PRO A 843 17.41 75.16 23.32
N GLN A 844 16.76 75.31 22.14
CA GLN A 844 15.88 76.44 21.72
C GLN A 844 16.55 77.79 21.31
N PRO A 845 15.82 78.76 20.67
CA PRO A 845 14.61 78.73 19.81
C PRO A 845 14.82 79.48 18.45
N GLU A 846 13.76 80.17 17.95
CA GLU A 846 13.67 81.11 16.81
C GLU A 846 13.41 80.50 15.42
N THR A 847 12.15 80.18 15.10
CA THR A 847 11.13 81.04 14.45
C THR A 847 11.30 81.25 12.95
N HIS A 848 10.52 80.51 12.15
CA HIS A 848 10.12 80.94 10.81
C HIS A 848 8.62 81.31 10.78
N THR A 849 8.34 82.39 10.05
CA THR A 849 7.13 83.22 10.05
C THR A 849 6.10 82.81 8.98
N PRO A 850 4.89 83.43 8.89
CA PRO A 850 3.71 82.88 8.19
C PRO A 850 3.66 83.22 6.68
N GLY A 851 2.67 82.78 5.88
CA GLY A 851 1.51 81.88 6.13
C GLY A 851 0.24 82.34 5.38
N MET A 852 -0.92 81.74 5.71
CA MET A 852 -2.27 81.98 5.11
C MET A 852 -2.39 81.50 3.64
N VAL A 853 -3.58 81.22 3.06
CA VAL A 853 -4.95 81.74 3.31
C VAL A 853 -6.03 80.64 3.13
N GLU A 854 -7.00 80.55 4.07
CA GLU A 854 -8.41 80.02 4.00
C GLU A 854 -8.67 78.56 3.48
N GLU A 855 -9.73 77.81 3.86
CA GLU A 855 -10.79 77.81 4.90
C GLU A 855 -11.46 76.40 4.90
N ALA A 856 -12.30 75.90 5.83
CA ALA A 856 -12.81 76.29 7.16
C ALA A 856 -13.11 74.97 7.96
N VAL A 857 -13.03 74.91 9.30
CA VAL A 857 -14.16 74.89 10.29
C VAL A 857 -15.15 73.69 10.08
N GLU A 858 -15.51 72.86 11.07
CA GLU A 858 -15.96 73.15 12.45
C GLU A 858 -15.57 72.05 13.49
N ALA A 859 -16.04 72.19 14.75
CA ALA A 859 -15.63 71.36 15.89
C ALA A 859 -16.79 70.80 16.75
N VAL A 860 -16.49 69.71 17.46
CA VAL A 860 -16.94 69.27 18.82
C VAL A 860 -18.10 70.10 19.42
N PRO A 861 -19.27 69.50 19.77
CA PRO A 861 -19.38 68.95 21.13
C PRO A 861 -20.35 67.77 21.41
N GLN A 862 -20.20 67.24 22.63
CA GLN A 862 -21.19 66.62 23.55
C GLN A 862 -21.08 65.12 23.91
N ASP A 863 -21.36 64.89 25.20
CA ASP A 863 -21.50 63.63 25.92
C ASP A 863 -22.98 63.13 25.96
N GLU A 864 -23.22 62.13 26.81
CA GLU A 864 -24.46 61.86 27.57
C GLU A 864 -25.54 60.85 27.07
N ILE A 865 -25.78 59.87 27.98
CA ILE A 865 -27.09 59.35 28.43
C ILE A 865 -27.82 58.25 27.60
N SER A 866 -27.53 57.01 28.02
CA SER A 866 -28.48 56.03 28.60
C SER A 866 -29.59 55.30 27.79
N ALA A 867 -29.46 53.97 27.85
CA ALA A 867 -30.45 52.98 28.35
C ALA A 867 -31.46 52.29 27.41
N SER A 868 -31.78 51.05 27.82
CA SER A 868 -32.88 50.15 27.37
C SER A 868 -32.75 49.56 25.95
N ASP A 869 -33.08 48.30 25.68
CA ASP A 869 -33.29 47.15 26.57
C ASP A 869 -33.31 45.82 25.77
N ILE A 870 -33.19 44.66 26.48
CA ILE A 870 -33.80 43.35 26.12
C ILE A 870 -33.29 42.68 24.79
N MET A 871 -32.94 41.38 24.73
CA MET A 871 -33.08 40.25 25.66
C MET A 871 -31.98 39.18 25.43
N ALA A 872 -31.62 38.44 26.49
CA ALA A 872 -31.05 37.08 26.37
C ALA A 872 -32.20 36.04 26.27
N PRO A 873 -31.91 34.75 26.01
CA PRO A 873 -31.49 33.84 27.09
C PRO A 873 -30.26 32.99 26.66
N GLU A 874 -29.40 32.44 27.52
CA GLU A 874 -29.62 31.49 28.64
C GLU A 874 -30.31 30.17 28.21
N GLY A 875 -29.79 28.97 28.54
CA GLY A 875 -28.57 28.62 29.27
C GLY A 875 -28.38 27.09 29.38
N GLN A 876 -27.67 26.64 30.42
CA GLN A 876 -27.43 25.24 30.85
C GLN A 876 -26.33 24.41 30.14
N SER A 877 -25.17 24.34 30.82
CA SER A 877 -24.43 23.09 31.10
C SER A 877 -24.91 22.54 32.48
N PRO A 878 -24.54 21.34 33.02
CA PRO A 878 -23.30 20.57 32.78
C PRO A 878 -23.37 19.01 32.93
N ALA A 879 -22.17 18.38 32.99
CA ALA A 879 -21.79 17.13 33.71
C ALA A 879 -21.97 15.73 33.06
N GLY A 880 -21.15 14.77 33.54
CA GLY A 880 -20.95 13.38 33.07
C GLY A 880 -19.74 13.25 32.12
N GLU A 881 -18.62 12.57 32.41
CA GLU A 881 -18.38 11.16 32.84
C GLU A 881 -18.75 10.16 31.73
N GLU A 882 -17.93 9.14 31.38
CA GLU A 882 -16.73 8.57 32.02
C GLU A 882 -15.83 7.86 30.98
N ALA A 883 -14.57 7.53 31.33
CA ALA A 883 -13.70 6.67 30.52
C ALA A 883 -12.77 5.84 31.42
N GLU A 884 -13.13 4.58 31.67
CA GLU A 884 -12.45 3.71 32.63
C GLU A 884 -11.03 3.30 32.21
N THR A 885 -10.08 3.41 33.14
CA THR A 885 -8.82 2.65 33.11
C THR A 885 -8.93 1.41 33.99
N PRO A 886 -8.52 0.20 33.54
CA PRO A 886 -8.44 -0.96 34.42
C PRO A 886 -7.31 -0.78 35.47
N PRO A 887 -7.48 -1.31 36.69
CA PRO A 887 -6.53 -1.12 37.80
C PRO A 887 -5.38 -2.14 37.78
N ASP A 888 -4.30 -1.81 38.51
CA ASP A 888 -3.25 -2.75 38.91
C ASP A 888 -2.78 -2.36 40.33
N GLU A 889 -2.87 -3.28 41.30
CA GLU A 889 -2.56 -3.00 42.72
C GLU A 889 -1.28 -3.70 43.20
N ALA A 890 -0.31 -2.87 43.54
CA ALA A 890 0.62 -2.99 44.67
C ALA A 890 1.28 -4.35 45.01
N SER A 891 2.62 -4.35 44.94
CA SER A 891 3.38 -4.33 46.20
C SER A 891 4.75 -3.64 46.03
N ALA A 892 5.39 -3.27 47.14
CA ALA A 892 6.55 -2.38 47.18
C ALA A 892 7.90 -3.11 47.35
N VAL A 893 9.01 -2.40 47.08
CA VAL A 893 10.08 -2.10 48.06
C VAL A 893 11.19 -1.22 47.45
N THR A 894 11.44 -0.06 48.08
CA THR A 894 12.62 0.85 48.03
C THR A 894 13.34 1.16 46.70
N SER A 895 13.50 2.46 46.42
CA SER A 895 14.53 3.03 45.54
C SER A 895 15.27 4.18 46.27
N ALA A 896 16.50 4.50 45.88
CA ALA A 896 17.37 5.45 46.58
C ALA A 896 17.93 6.57 45.68
N LEU A 897 17.35 7.76 45.85
CA LEU A 897 17.95 9.12 45.79
C LEU A 897 19.18 9.39 44.90
N ALA A 898 18.95 10.15 43.83
CA ALA A 898 19.61 11.43 43.54
C ALA A 898 18.63 12.28 42.72
N PRO A 899 18.52 13.61 42.94
CA PRO A 899 19.15 14.54 41.99
C PRO A 899 19.51 15.93 42.58
N GLU A 900 19.83 16.85 41.66
CA GLU A 900 19.81 18.32 41.76
C GLU A 900 20.93 19.07 42.52
N ALA A 901 21.31 20.21 41.92
CA ALA A 901 22.18 21.23 42.48
C ALA A 901 21.61 22.60 42.06
N ASN A 902 21.47 23.52 43.00
CA ASN A 902 20.80 24.81 42.77
C ASN A 902 21.51 25.93 43.54
N LEU A 903 21.49 27.15 43.02
CA LEU A 903 22.06 28.36 43.63
C LEU A 903 21.01 29.47 43.70
N PRO A 904 20.68 29.95 44.90
CA PRO A 904 20.17 31.30 45.13
C PRO A 904 21.25 32.19 45.75
N GLY A 905 21.11 33.52 45.61
CA GLY A 905 22.02 34.51 46.19
C GLY A 905 21.31 35.56 47.04
N GLU A 906 22.12 36.51 47.56
CA GLU A 906 21.71 37.68 48.37
C GLU A 906 21.14 37.33 49.77
N GLN A 907 21.25 38.15 50.82
CA GLN A 907 21.22 39.63 50.89
C GLN A 907 22.05 40.20 52.06
N GLN A 908 22.46 41.47 51.94
CA GLN A 908 22.52 42.56 52.96
C GLN A 908 23.20 42.33 54.35
N ALA A 909 23.57 43.36 55.13
CA ALA A 909 24.10 44.72 54.91
C ALA A 909 24.42 45.34 56.29
N LEU A 910 25.48 46.16 56.44
CA LEU A 910 25.62 47.34 57.34
C LEU A 910 27.09 47.85 57.37
N ALA A 911 27.37 48.95 58.08
CA ALA A 911 28.36 49.94 57.62
C ALA A 911 29.38 50.47 58.66
N LYS A 912 30.55 50.90 58.11
CA LYS A 912 31.55 51.88 58.62
C LYS A 912 32.28 51.62 59.96
N THR A 913 33.63 51.54 59.89
CA THR A 913 34.53 52.63 60.36
C THR A 913 35.99 52.43 59.90
N THR A 914 36.67 53.54 59.61
CA THR A 914 38.15 53.77 59.60
C THR A 914 38.52 54.60 60.87
N PRO A 915 39.80 54.86 61.28
CA PRO A 915 41.00 54.98 60.43
C PRO A 915 42.43 54.64 60.98
N ASP A 916 43.38 54.57 60.03
CA ASP A 916 44.79 55.07 59.97
C ASP A 916 46.02 54.53 60.78
N SER A 917 47.13 54.47 60.03
CA SER A 917 48.59 54.64 60.32
C SER A 917 49.41 53.67 61.21
N GLY A 918 50.63 53.36 60.74
CA GLY A 918 51.74 52.72 61.47
C GLY A 918 52.89 52.28 60.54
N ALA A 919 54.12 52.77 60.75
CA ALA A 919 55.34 52.53 59.93
C ALA A 919 56.30 51.50 60.62
N PRO A 920 57.56 51.17 60.17
CA PRO A 920 58.44 51.82 59.17
C PRO A 920 59.38 50.89 58.32
N GLU A 921 60.45 51.50 57.77
CA GLU A 921 61.79 50.97 57.35
C GLU A 921 62.23 50.86 55.85
N GLN A 922 63.54 51.10 55.66
CA GLN A 922 64.40 51.10 54.46
C GLN A 922 65.57 50.09 54.72
N PRO A 923 66.61 49.84 53.87
CA PRO A 923 67.11 50.46 52.62
C PRO A 923 67.40 49.37 51.52
N PRO A 924 68.39 49.43 50.57
CA PRO A 924 69.31 50.46 50.09
C PRO A 924 69.25 50.69 48.55
N ALA A 925 70.37 51.03 47.89
CA ALA A 925 70.43 51.72 46.60
C ALA A 925 71.47 51.18 45.58
N GLU A 926 71.45 51.84 44.40
CA GLU A 926 72.50 51.97 43.36
C GLU A 926 72.78 50.87 42.29
N ASP A 927 72.64 51.34 41.04
CA ASP A 927 73.53 51.18 39.87
C ASP A 927 73.37 50.02 38.85
N THR A 928 73.81 50.36 37.63
CA THR A 928 73.94 49.61 36.36
C THR A 928 72.67 49.27 35.58
N PRO A 929 72.69 49.45 34.23
CA PRO A 929 71.65 48.91 33.35
C PRO A 929 71.81 47.40 33.23
N THR A 930 71.05 46.66 34.04
CA THR A 930 71.07 45.20 34.11
C THR A 930 70.77 44.58 32.75
N GLU A 931 71.60 43.64 32.30
CA GLU A 931 71.39 42.93 31.05
C GLU A 931 70.26 41.92 31.22
N VAL A 932 69.06 42.29 30.78
CA VAL A 932 67.88 41.41 30.83
C VAL A 932 68.08 40.24 29.88
N GLU A 933 67.81 39.03 30.36
CA GLU A 933 67.71 37.84 29.52
C GLU A 933 66.41 37.92 28.71
N MET A 934 66.52 38.17 27.40
CA MET A 934 65.38 38.28 26.50
C MET A 934 65.40 37.13 25.49
N GLU A 935 64.22 36.58 25.18
CA GLU A 935 64.08 35.62 24.09
C GLU A 935 64.05 36.37 22.75
N ILE A 936 65.13 36.25 21.98
CA ILE A 936 65.31 36.95 20.71
C ILE A 936 65.14 35.97 19.55
N TRP A 937 64.16 36.27 18.71
CA TRP A 937 63.76 35.48 17.56
C TRP A 937 64.49 35.96 16.30
N ARG A 938 65.19 35.05 15.61
CA ARG A 938 66.03 35.34 14.43
C ARG A 938 65.63 34.46 13.24
N PRO A 939 65.65 34.97 11.99
CA PRO A 939 65.38 34.15 10.80
C PRO A 939 66.38 33.00 10.65
N GLN A 940 65.90 31.77 10.48
CA GLN A 940 66.75 30.63 10.20
C GLN A 940 67.31 30.74 8.77
N ARG A 941 68.57 31.18 8.63
CA ARG A 941 69.29 31.18 7.34
C ARG A 941 69.29 29.77 6.73
N ARG A 942 68.41 29.50 5.76
CA ARG A 942 68.56 28.38 4.82
C ARG A 942 69.91 28.57 4.11
N ARG A 943 70.89 27.73 4.45
CA ARG A 943 72.28 27.86 3.98
C ARG A 943 72.38 27.40 2.53
N HIS A 944 72.05 28.28 1.60
CA HIS A 944 72.13 28.00 0.17
C HIS A 944 73.60 27.92 -0.24
N GLY A 945 74.13 26.69 -0.26
CA GLY A 945 75.52 26.40 -0.55
C GLY A 945 75.67 24.93 -0.94
N GLY A 946 75.55 24.66 -2.24
CA GLY A 946 75.78 23.33 -2.77
C GLY A 946 77.27 22.97 -2.73
N ARG A 947 77.58 21.76 -2.26
CA ARG A 947 78.85 21.09 -2.53
C ARG A 947 78.57 19.62 -2.81
N LYS A 948 79.18 19.08 -3.87
CA LYS A 948 79.09 17.67 -4.26
C LYS A 948 80.02 16.81 -3.38
N GLU A 949 80.00 15.50 -3.65
CA GLU A 949 80.88 14.44 -3.12
C GLU A 949 80.57 14.02 -1.66
N GLY A 950 80.67 12.74 -1.30
CA GLY A 950 80.89 11.54 -2.13
C GLY A 950 81.48 10.37 -1.32
N ALA A 951 81.14 9.12 -1.69
CA ALA A 951 81.67 7.86 -1.13
C ALA A 951 81.32 7.61 0.38
N GLU A 952 81.39 6.40 0.96
CA GLU A 952 81.21 5.03 0.44
C GLU A 952 80.82 4.06 1.60
N ARG A 953 80.36 2.85 1.25
CA ARG A 953 80.59 1.56 1.98
C ARG A 953 80.09 1.31 3.43
N THR A 954 79.28 0.25 3.50
CA THR A 954 79.33 -0.86 4.51
C THR A 954 78.87 -0.57 5.96
N LYS A 955 78.43 -1.56 6.77
CA LYS A 955 78.31 -3.02 6.61
C LYS A 955 77.14 -3.57 7.46
N SER A 956 76.73 -4.82 7.21
CA SER A 956 75.75 -5.56 8.03
C SER A 956 76.29 -5.92 9.42
N PRO A 957 75.41 -6.41 10.31
CA PRO A 957 75.73 -7.68 10.97
C PRO A 957 74.60 -8.73 10.89
N ARG A 958 74.99 -9.99 10.64
CA ARG A 958 74.23 -11.19 11.05
C ARG A 958 74.87 -11.73 12.33
N ARG A 959 74.08 -12.35 13.21
CA ARG A 959 74.51 -13.60 13.88
C ARG A 959 73.34 -14.45 14.36
N ASP A 960 73.39 -15.73 14.05
CA ASP A 960 72.43 -16.75 14.47
C ASP A 960 72.50 -17.08 15.98
N LYS A 961 71.42 -17.68 16.48
CA LYS A 961 71.51 -18.76 17.48
C LYS A 961 70.40 -19.80 17.25
N ARG A 962 70.81 -21.03 16.88
CA ARG A 962 69.97 -22.23 17.00
C ARG A 962 69.60 -22.47 18.47
N LYS A 963 68.43 -23.06 18.71
CA LYS A 963 68.25 -24.00 19.83
C LYS A 963 67.47 -25.24 19.35
N GLN A 964 67.83 -26.39 19.89
CA GLN A 964 67.24 -27.70 19.62
C GLN A 964 65.90 -27.81 20.40
N SER A 965 64.87 -28.37 19.76
CA SER A 965 64.35 -29.74 19.94
C SER A 965 63.37 -29.90 21.12
N GLY A 966 62.17 -30.36 20.80
CA GLY A 966 61.23 -30.99 21.72
C GLY A 966 60.43 -32.00 20.91
N GLU A 967 60.67 -33.29 21.12
CA GLU A 967 59.88 -34.36 20.51
C GLU A 967 58.61 -34.59 21.34
N GLN A 968 57.48 -34.85 20.68
CA GLN A 968 56.63 -35.97 21.09
C GLN A 968 55.72 -36.46 19.95
N GLN A 969 55.63 -37.79 19.88
CA GLN A 969 54.74 -38.64 19.07
C GLN A 969 53.36 -38.72 19.78
N ALA A 970 52.24 -39.28 19.29
CA ALA A 970 51.63 -39.60 17.98
C ALA A 970 50.15 -40.00 18.31
N HIS A 971 49.20 -40.50 17.50
CA HIS A 971 49.06 -41.06 16.14
C HIS A 971 47.67 -40.58 15.59
N GLY A 972 47.25 -40.82 14.34
CA GLY A 972 47.91 -41.42 13.17
C GLY A 972 46.90 -42.06 12.19
N GLU A 973 47.27 -42.09 10.89
CA GLU A 973 46.79 -43.05 9.85
C GLU A 973 45.32 -42.98 9.39
N LYS A 974 44.90 -43.33 8.14
CA LYS A 974 45.51 -43.57 6.80
C LYS A 974 44.37 -43.25 5.76
N LYS A 975 44.55 -42.55 4.63
CA LYS A 975 45.25 -42.89 3.35
C LYS A 975 44.62 -44.08 2.56
N PRO A 976 44.78 -44.22 1.21
CA PRO A 976 45.17 -43.25 0.15
C PRO A 976 44.34 -43.42 -1.20
N PRO A 977 44.89 -43.50 -2.46
CA PRO A 977 45.07 -42.36 -3.41
C PRO A 977 44.74 -42.59 -4.92
N ARG A 978 44.73 -41.51 -5.76
CA ARG A 978 45.55 -41.28 -7.01
C ARG A 978 45.04 -40.10 -7.87
N ARG A 979 45.90 -39.12 -8.23
CA ARG A 979 46.57 -38.86 -9.56
C ARG A 979 45.60 -38.63 -10.74
N GLY A 980 45.70 -37.57 -11.56
CA GLY A 980 46.70 -36.46 -11.70
C GLY A 980 46.15 -35.36 -12.63
N GLU A 981 46.88 -34.41 -13.25
CA GLU A 981 48.31 -34.00 -13.28
C GLU A 981 48.43 -32.54 -13.87
N ARG A 982 49.64 -32.07 -14.24
CA ARG A 982 49.98 -30.73 -14.83
C ARG A 982 49.34 -30.46 -16.22
N GLY A 983 49.19 -29.26 -16.81
CA GLY A 983 49.63 -27.84 -16.62
C GLY A 983 49.76 -27.16 -18.04
N PRO A 984 50.19 -25.89 -18.30
CA PRO A 984 50.38 -24.66 -17.51
C PRO A 984 49.63 -23.39 -18.11
N ARG A 985 50.09 -22.14 -17.84
CA ARG A 985 49.49 -20.82 -18.25
C ARG A 985 49.90 -20.30 -19.65
N PRO A 986 49.17 -19.30 -20.22
CA PRO A 986 49.79 -17.96 -20.48
C PRO A 986 48.88 -16.73 -20.16
N GLN A 987 49.16 -15.53 -20.71
CA GLN A 987 48.59 -14.21 -20.30
C GLN A 987 48.08 -13.30 -21.45
N GLN A 988 47.09 -12.45 -21.12
CA GLN A 988 46.76 -11.08 -21.64
C GLN A 988 46.31 -10.77 -23.11
N LYS A 989 45.21 -9.99 -23.17
CA LYS A 989 44.85 -8.89 -24.13
C LYS A 989 44.46 -9.23 -25.60
N PRO A 990 43.75 -8.34 -26.34
CA PRO A 990 42.90 -7.19 -25.95
C PRO A 990 41.50 -7.17 -26.65
N ASP A 991 40.74 -6.08 -26.48
CA ASP A 991 39.40 -5.83 -27.05
C ASP A 991 39.28 -5.82 -28.59
N ARG A 992 38.11 -6.26 -29.10
CA ARG A 992 37.58 -5.88 -30.41
C ARG A 992 36.04 -5.80 -30.41
N LYS A 993 35.51 -4.82 -31.16
CA LYS A 993 34.06 -4.60 -31.37
C LYS A 993 33.38 -5.82 -32.02
N PRO A 994 32.09 -6.12 -31.70
CA PRO A 994 31.29 -7.02 -32.52
C PRO A 994 31.02 -6.39 -33.90
N ARG A 995 31.01 -7.23 -34.94
CA ARG A 995 30.41 -6.93 -36.24
C ARG A 995 28.99 -7.50 -36.27
N GLU A 996 28.13 -6.87 -37.04
CA GLU A 996 26.82 -7.43 -37.40
C GLU A 996 26.99 -8.77 -38.12
N ARG A 997 25.99 -9.64 -37.99
CA ARG A 997 25.80 -10.86 -38.78
C ARG A 997 24.39 -10.82 -39.36
N GLU A 998 24.28 -11.16 -40.63
CA GLU A 998 22.99 -11.30 -41.31
C GLU A 998 22.20 -12.47 -40.69
N PRO A 999 20.86 -12.38 -40.62
CA PRO A 999 20.02 -13.42 -40.03
C PRO A 999 19.89 -14.65 -40.93
N ASP A 1000 19.75 -15.81 -40.30
CA ASP A 1000 19.58 -17.12 -40.93
C ASP A 1000 18.26 -17.21 -41.74
N PRO A 1001 18.29 -17.54 -43.05
CA PRO A 1001 17.10 -17.55 -43.89
C PRO A 1001 16.06 -18.63 -43.53
N ASP A 1002 16.45 -19.71 -42.85
CA ASP A 1002 15.53 -20.77 -42.42
C ASP A 1002 14.95 -20.53 -41.00
N SER A 1003 15.15 -19.32 -40.44
CA SER A 1003 14.56 -18.93 -39.16
C SER A 1003 13.03 -18.71 -39.26
N PRO A 1004 12.20 -19.32 -38.39
CA PRO A 1004 10.74 -19.16 -38.44
C PRO A 1004 10.26 -17.73 -38.15
N PHE A 1005 11.13 -16.85 -37.63
CA PHE A 1005 10.83 -15.44 -37.44
C PHE A 1005 10.91 -14.61 -38.74
N ALA A 1006 11.65 -15.06 -39.76
CA ALA A 1006 11.72 -14.38 -41.05
C ALA A 1006 10.39 -14.45 -41.82
N ALA A 1007 9.74 -15.62 -41.81
CA ALA A 1007 8.41 -15.81 -42.39
C ALA A 1007 7.35 -14.88 -41.77
N LEU A 1008 7.49 -14.59 -40.47
CA LEU A 1008 6.57 -13.73 -39.70
C LEU A 1008 6.77 -12.23 -40.03
N ALA A 1009 7.99 -11.82 -40.42
CA ALA A 1009 8.25 -10.47 -40.92
C ALA A 1009 7.57 -10.22 -42.29
N VAL A 1010 7.73 -11.14 -43.24
CA VAL A 1010 7.13 -11.05 -44.59
C VAL A 1010 5.59 -11.01 -44.54
N LEU A 1011 4.99 -11.74 -43.59
CA LEU A 1011 3.55 -11.67 -43.31
C LEU A 1011 3.11 -10.30 -42.77
N LYS A 1012 3.96 -9.63 -41.98
CA LYS A 1012 3.67 -8.33 -41.36
C LYS A 1012 3.76 -7.16 -42.36
N GLU A 1013 4.60 -7.27 -43.38
CA GLU A 1013 4.64 -6.31 -44.49
C GLU A 1013 3.44 -6.47 -45.44
N ARG A 1014 3.04 -7.71 -45.75
CA ARG A 1014 1.86 -7.98 -46.59
C ARG A 1014 0.54 -7.44 -46.01
N VAL A 1015 0.41 -7.38 -44.68
CA VAL A 1015 -0.76 -6.78 -44.02
C VAL A 1015 -0.75 -5.25 -44.06
N ARG A 1016 0.42 -4.61 -44.24
CA ARG A 1016 0.54 -3.13 -44.35
C ARG A 1016 0.37 -2.57 -45.76
N GLY A 1017 0.34 -3.42 -46.79
CA GLY A 1017 0.18 -3.02 -48.19
C GLY A 1017 -1.26 -2.99 -48.72
N ASN A 1018 -2.26 -3.17 -47.84
CA ASN A 1018 -3.67 -3.39 -48.24
C ASN A 1018 -4.66 -2.31 -47.78
N ASP A 1019 -4.18 -1.27 -47.08
CA ASP A 1019 -4.95 -0.03 -46.81
C ASP A 1019 -4.37 1.10 -47.67
N SER A 1020 -4.89 1.28 -48.89
CA SER A 1020 -4.49 2.33 -49.85
C SER A 1020 -5.59 2.60 -50.89
#